data_AF-A0A4S3FN38-F1
#
_entry.id   AF-A0A4S3FN38-F1
#
_cell.length_a   1.000
_cell.length_b   1.000
_cell.length_c   1.000
_cell.angle_alpha   90.00
_cell.angle_beta   90.00
_cell.angle_gamma   90.00
#
_symmetry.space_group_name_H-M   'P 1'
#
loop_
_entity.id
_entity.type
_entity.pdbx_description
1 polymer ?
#
loop_
_entity_poly.entity_id
_entity_poly.type
_entity_poly.pdbx_seq_one_letter_code
_entity_poly.pdbx_strand_id
1 'polypeptide(L)'
;MFATVFAGLAANGRAWRRARNLRAGRTHGKPRTLAVSWQPGPRLWLALPALGLVAGGALLIAQHARSLAAVAPAAAQGGPVRSLGAFQPALPGIAFSVPSTSGVKLGAQPGGALLVLSNMRAERPLVIDLCSQALAGSGGRLAPLRIGYPFAEVARWAGRNAGGANPVTLRNVVLAGASMPRVDITGALGAPLRLSWQGEARWVGDASAGAIARGSKGTALLDREGWLVWGEDKALRIARRASAACAQGGELVLSAYVPGGAGGAFVAAFPEHGPVRSARLAPGDYRVPGEAPAALEDGALFDSLLARGLVRLSADGMIETVPRDLAAWRAADPAQRTGDLRSWDGVVLDADGRRLLERLHARADGAYVREQIRVFNGERRLLAWRLRPGQQDGAWLAQAGNIAAGTNETMPLGAARLFDSLPQGWAPWRRLADWPAHGGNARLSLLLPAPARGDERIELMLAGRVRSLEGASLAGGRAVCSGRACTSPDEVRELVLAPQPGARRIVIEAAPLDLAAMSGNGDAAYRHLQVKDGRLAWQAVAQPARAATGAPVPVRLADRSGAPLWEAGSATRDARTAGLATLLGLDARHGSSIAGMLARLPAPSGRPHAATLTLDLDLQRTSQAVLDCVGLRRGQWDGARCSGGVTPPAKRQAGLVLLDTGSGDILAAAGSGLQSNAPWPELRDFDRVDPARSPLRQAAFQHDGGAERSPGSTFKIVSALGLELAAKSDPRLDALLGGMPLAGINAYATARGYAFRTDGATYPFGGNGARITNFRDGTLDRRAQDGKLGLSQALTYSLNTWFAWGAELSDASLLGKPQGGVPSLRALDTQALSGVRPILAMAQRLGFERSLRLDGGLLPLEYDWRSWDALQAGVAGFDPIGSRHELRQMAIGLRMQATPLHMALAAGAVGEGRAINPRLLLALDGREAQIQPGAWLDVRLDRIRAGLHGVVTHGTAAGAFRAPEFERLRPGLFGKTGTAPVGDAGQATVWFTGWLEPGSLPGQNRRLAFAAFVSRSEATGGEHAAPIVAALLRSMAQKPEQKGK
;
A
#
# COMPACT_ATOMS: atom_id res chain seq x y z
N MET A 1 -35.08 30.38 -40.78
CA MET A 1 -34.41 31.67 -40.44
C MET A 1 -34.64 32.12 -38.98
N PHE A 2 -35.77 31.79 -38.34
CA PHE A 2 -36.02 32.13 -36.92
C PHE A 2 -35.26 31.26 -35.89
N ALA A 3 -34.93 30.00 -36.21
CA ALA A 3 -34.18 29.11 -35.28
C ALA A 3 -32.71 29.51 -35.08
N THR A 4 -32.07 30.11 -36.09
CA THR A 4 -30.68 30.60 -36.02
C THR A 4 -30.55 31.90 -35.22
N VAL A 5 -31.61 32.72 -35.15
CA VAL A 5 -31.61 33.99 -34.41
C VAL A 5 -31.78 33.75 -32.90
N PHE A 6 -32.60 32.77 -32.49
CA PHE A 6 -32.77 32.42 -31.07
C PHE A 6 -31.55 31.73 -30.45
N ALA A 7 -30.81 30.92 -31.22
CA ALA A 7 -29.55 30.33 -30.77
C ALA A 7 -28.46 31.38 -30.49
N GLY A 8 -28.41 32.46 -31.29
CA GLY A 8 -27.49 33.58 -31.10
C GLY A 8 -27.81 34.43 -29.87
N LEU A 9 -29.09 34.64 -29.55
CA LEU A 9 -29.51 35.43 -28.39
C LEU A 9 -29.25 34.71 -27.04
N ALA A 10 -29.40 33.39 -26.99
CA ALA A 10 -29.12 32.59 -25.78
C ALA A 10 -27.61 32.41 -25.48
N ALA A 11 -26.75 32.53 -26.51
CA ALA A 11 -25.30 32.53 -26.35
C ALA A 11 -24.78 33.89 -25.85
N ASN A 12 -25.34 35.00 -26.35
CA ASN A 12 -24.96 36.36 -25.97
C ASN A 12 -25.33 36.72 -24.52
N GLY A 13 -26.45 36.24 -23.99
CA GLY A 13 -26.86 36.47 -22.59
C GLY A 13 -25.92 35.84 -21.55
N ARG A 14 -25.24 34.74 -21.90
CA ARG A 14 -24.27 34.06 -21.02
C ARG A 14 -22.87 34.67 -21.07
N ALA A 15 -22.49 35.26 -22.21
CA ALA A 15 -21.23 35.99 -22.38
C ALA A 15 -21.23 37.33 -21.63
N TRP A 16 -22.37 38.03 -21.60
CA TRP A 16 -22.49 39.36 -20.96
C TRP A 16 -22.34 39.33 -19.44
N ARG A 17 -22.87 38.29 -18.75
CA ARG A 17 -22.72 38.14 -17.29
C ARG A 17 -21.27 37.86 -16.86
N ARG A 18 -20.43 37.28 -17.73
CA ARG A 18 -19.03 36.95 -17.43
C ARG A 18 -18.07 38.12 -17.70
N ALA A 19 -18.37 38.93 -18.72
CA ALA A 19 -17.56 40.11 -19.06
C ALA A 19 -17.58 41.19 -17.97
N ARG A 20 -18.65 41.29 -17.17
CA ARG A 20 -18.78 42.27 -16.08
C ARG A 20 -17.88 42.00 -14.88
N ASN A 21 -17.52 40.72 -14.64
CA ASN A 21 -16.64 40.35 -13.53
C ASN A 21 -15.14 40.50 -13.83
N LEU A 22 -14.77 40.69 -15.10
CA LEU A 22 -13.37 40.69 -15.54
C LEU A 22 -12.77 42.08 -15.78
N ARG A 23 -13.59 43.15 -15.77
CA ARG A 23 -13.11 44.53 -16.04
C ARG A 23 -12.66 45.30 -14.79
N ALA A 24 -12.69 44.70 -13.60
CA ALA A 24 -12.42 45.39 -12.34
C ALA A 24 -10.94 45.55 -11.96
N GLY A 25 -9.98 45.30 -12.85
CA GLY A 25 -8.59 45.53 -12.46
C GLY A 25 -7.59 45.31 -13.57
N ARG A 26 -7.21 46.40 -14.25
CA ARG A 26 -5.91 46.51 -14.93
C ARG A 26 -5.61 47.96 -15.28
N THR A 27 -4.49 48.47 -14.78
CA THR A 27 -3.78 49.65 -15.28
C THR A 27 -2.32 49.26 -15.58
N HIS A 28 -1.77 49.87 -16.63
CA HIS A 28 -0.53 49.49 -17.32
C HIS A 28 0.67 50.36 -16.92
N GLY A 29 1.88 49.78 -17.00
CA GLY A 29 3.15 50.51 -17.05
C GLY A 29 4.21 49.66 -17.74
N LYS A 30 4.84 50.21 -18.79
CA LYS A 30 5.83 49.58 -19.70
C LYS A 30 7.28 49.69 -19.15
N PRO A 31 8.18 48.73 -19.42
CA PRO A 31 9.58 48.76 -18.99
C PRO A 31 10.56 49.20 -20.09
N ARG A 32 11.78 49.56 -19.67
CA ARG A 32 12.94 49.90 -20.51
C ARG A 32 14.06 48.87 -20.31
N THR A 33 14.74 48.47 -21.38
CA THR A 33 15.78 47.43 -21.42
C THR A 33 17.19 48.05 -21.43
N LEU A 34 18.16 47.36 -20.80
CA LEU A 34 19.58 47.50 -21.07
C LEU A 34 20.21 46.11 -21.15
N ALA A 35 21.03 45.91 -22.18
CA ALA A 35 21.74 44.68 -22.48
C ALA A 35 23.19 44.76 -21.98
N VAL A 36 23.74 43.64 -21.52
CA VAL A 36 25.19 43.47 -21.37
C VAL A 36 25.59 42.06 -21.83
N SER A 37 26.55 42.02 -22.74
CA SER A 37 27.21 40.85 -23.30
C SER A 37 28.31 40.31 -22.38
N TRP A 38 28.48 38.99 -22.33
CA TRP A 38 29.63 38.33 -21.67
C TRP A 38 30.40 37.48 -22.68
N GLN A 39 31.73 37.64 -22.70
CA GLN A 39 32.66 36.78 -23.42
C GLN A 39 33.20 35.66 -22.51
N PRO A 40 33.43 34.43 -23.04
CA PRO A 40 33.85 33.29 -22.24
C PRO A 40 35.38 33.20 -22.14
N GLY A 41 35.89 33.11 -20.90
CA GLY A 41 37.29 32.82 -20.61
C GLY A 41 37.56 31.32 -20.38
N PRO A 42 38.83 30.90 -20.36
CA PRO A 42 39.32 29.54 -20.67
C PRO A 42 39.14 28.50 -19.56
N ARG A 43 38.15 28.66 -18.66
CA ARG A 43 37.81 27.66 -17.63
C ARG A 43 36.90 26.53 -18.13
N LEU A 44 36.61 26.49 -19.44
CA LEU A 44 35.69 25.53 -20.06
C LEU A 44 36.23 24.09 -20.08
N TRP A 45 37.55 23.90 -20.03
CA TRP A 45 38.17 22.58 -20.23
C TRP A 45 38.28 21.73 -18.97
N LEU A 46 38.02 22.30 -17.78
CA LEU A 46 37.94 21.56 -16.52
C LEU A 46 36.49 21.22 -16.10
N ALA A 47 35.49 21.83 -16.74
CA ALA A 47 34.07 21.58 -16.45
C ALA A 47 33.49 20.35 -17.16
N LEU A 48 34.08 19.93 -18.29
CA LEU A 48 33.58 18.82 -19.12
C LEU A 48 33.59 17.43 -18.44
N PRO A 49 34.62 17.02 -17.68
CA PRO A 49 34.60 15.71 -16.99
C PRO A 49 33.69 15.71 -15.74
N ALA A 50 33.56 16.85 -15.05
CA ALA A 50 32.62 17.02 -13.95
C ALA A 50 31.16 17.00 -14.43
N LEU A 51 30.87 17.56 -15.61
CA LEU A 51 29.56 17.45 -16.27
C LEU A 51 29.24 16.01 -16.68
N GLY A 52 30.24 15.20 -17.06
CA GLY A 52 30.04 13.78 -17.40
C GLY A 52 29.59 12.93 -16.20
N LEU A 53 30.19 13.13 -15.03
CA LEU A 53 29.83 12.42 -13.79
C LEU A 53 28.50 12.90 -13.22
N VAL A 54 28.20 14.21 -13.30
CA VAL A 54 26.91 14.76 -12.88
C VAL A 54 25.78 14.35 -13.85
N ALA A 55 26.03 14.29 -15.15
CA ALA A 55 25.07 13.81 -16.14
C ALA A 55 24.81 12.29 -16.01
N GLY A 56 25.85 11.48 -15.75
CA GLY A 56 25.72 10.05 -15.50
C GLY A 56 24.95 9.74 -14.21
N GLY A 57 25.23 10.48 -13.12
CA GLY A 57 24.47 10.39 -11.87
C GLY A 57 23.02 10.85 -12.02
N ALA A 58 22.76 11.94 -12.75
CA ALA A 58 21.42 12.44 -13.02
C ALA A 58 20.60 11.48 -13.91
N LEU A 59 21.22 10.81 -14.88
CA LEU A 59 20.58 9.78 -15.71
C LEU A 59 20.20 8.54 -14.89
N LEU A 60 21.09 8.08 -14.00
CA LEU A 60 20.81 6.96 -13.08
C LEU A 60 19.69 7.30 -12.09
N ILE A 61 19.68 8.50 -11.53
CA ILE A 61 18.63 8.97 -10.61
C ILE A 61 17.29 9.18 -11.34
N ALA A 62 17.29 9.75 -12.54
CA ALA A 62 16.09 9.90 -13.37
C ALA A 62 15.50 8.55 -13.82
N GLN A 63 16.35 7.57 -14.09
CA GLN A 63 15.94 6.20 -14.42
C GLN A 63 15.41 5.45 -13.18
N HIS A 64 15.96 5.73 -11.99
CA HIS A 64 15.47 5.24 -10.71
C HIS A 64 14.11 5.86 -10.30
N ALA A 65 13.89 7.16 -10.58
CA ALA A 65 12.62 7.83 -10.35
C ALA A 65 11.51 7.34 -11.30
N ARG A 66 11.83 7.05 -12.57
CA ARG A 66 10.89 6.45 -13.53
C ARG A 66 10.56 4.97 -13.21
N SER A 67 11.48 4.22 -12.60
CA SER A 67 11.27 2.81 -12.26
C SER A 67 10.43 2.61 -11.00
N LEU A 68 10.51 3.52 -10.02
CA LEU A 68 9.66 3.49 -8.81
C LEU A 68 8.17 3.77 -9.09
N ALA A 69 7.86 4.54 -10.14
CA ALA A 69 6.48 4.74 -10.61
C ALA A 69 5.82 3.46 -11.17
N ALA A 70 6.62 2.43 -11.51
CA ALA A 70 6.15 1.13 -12.00
C ALA A 70 5.92 0.08 -10.89
N VAL A 71 6.33 0.36 -9.65
CA VAL A 71 6.28 -0.59 -8.51
C VAL A 71 4.95 -0.53 -7.73
N ALA A 72 4.03 0.38 -8.08
CA ALA A 72 2.68 0.29 -7.55
C ALA A 72 2.04 -1.04 -8.03
N PRO A 73 1.51 -1.89 -7.14
CA PRO A 73 0.68 -3.00 -7.59
C PRO A 73 -0.45 -2.38 -8.40
N ALA A 74 -0.42 -2.60 -9.73
CA ALA A 74 -1.57 -2.30 -10.57
C ALA A 74 -2.74 -3.03 -9.91
N ALA A 75 -3.63 -2.26 -9.28
CA ALA A 75 -4.75 -2.77 -8.53
C ALA A 75 -5.54 -3.69 -9.46
N ALA A 76 -5.33 -5.01 -9.32
CA ALA A 76 -6.04 -6.03 -10.08
C ALA A 76 -7.55 -6.07 -9.74
N GLN A 77 -8.03 -5.10 -8.96
CA GLN A 77 -9.43 -4.94 -8.61
C GLN A 77 -9.93 -3.48 -8.67
N GLY A 78 -9.14 -2.51 -9.18
CA GLY A 78 -9.48 -1.08 -9.06
C GLY A 78 -9.00 -0.14 -10.17
N GLY A 79 -8.77 -0.61 -11.40
CA GLY A 79 -8.58 0.29 -12.53
C GLY A 79 -9.84 1.12 -12.79
N PRO A 80 -9.73 2.39 -13.26
CA PRO A 80 -10.91 3.22 -13.52
C PRO A 80 -11.85 2.52 -14.50
N VAL A 81 -13.16 2.57 -14.22
CA VAL A 81 -14.22 2.15 -15.15
C VAL A 81 -14.01 2.95 -16.45
N ARG A 82 -13.44 2.32 -17.46
CA ARG A 82 -13.29 2.91 -18.79
C ARG A 82 -14.61 2.76 -19.53
N SER A 83 -15.09 3.84 -20.13
CA SER A 83 -16.25 3.81 -21.02
C SER A 83 -16.01 2.84 -22.19
N LEU A 84 -17.08 2.24 -22.72
CA LEU A 84 -17.04 1.36 -23.90
C LEU A 84 -16.22 1.91 -25.08
N GLY A 85 -16.18 3.23 -25.26
CA GLY A 85 -15.35 3.90 -26.28
C GLY A 85 -13.85 3.60 -26.17
N ALA A 86 -13.34 3.13 -25.03
CA ALA A 86 -11.93 2.72 -24.90
C ALA A 86 -11.57 1.47 -25.72
N PHE A 87 -12.57 0.68 -26.11
CA PHE A 87 -12.40 -0.47 -27.00
C PHE A 87 -12.48 -0.09 -28.49
N GLN A 88 -12.99 1.09 -28.84
CA GLN A 88 -13.18 1.51 -30.23
C GLN A 88 -11.89 1.46 -31.07
N PRO A 89 -10.71 1.89 -30.56
CA PRO A 89 -9.47 1.78 -31.33
C PRO A 89 -8.97 0.33 -31.53
N ALA A 90 -9.52 -0.63 -30.80
CA ALA A 90 -9.10 -2.04 -30.85
C ALA A 90 -10.08 -2.92 -31.63
N LEU A 91 -11.38 -2.80 -31.37
CA LEU A 91 -12.43 -3.61 -31.99
C LEU A 91 -13.65 -2.72 -32.28
N PRO A 92 -13.62 -1.86 -33.31
CA PRO A 92 -14.71 -0.94 -33.60
C PRO A 92 -15.98 -1.71 -34.03
N GLY A 93 -17.15 -1.25 -33.56
CA GLY A 93 -18.45 -1.75 -34.02
C GLY A 93 -18.89 -3.13 -33.50
N ILE A 94 -18.05 -3.84 -32.74
CA ILE A 94 -18.40 -5.18 -32.23
C ILE A 94 -19.51 -5.13 -31.19
N ALA A 95 -20.31 -6.20 -31.12
CA ALA A 95 -21.29 -6.42 -30.07
C ALA A 95 -20.92 -7.66 -29.25
N PHE A 96 -21.09 -7.59 -27.93
CA PHE A 96 -20.83 -8.71 -27.03
C PHE A 96 -21.69 -8.62 -25.76
N SER A 97 -21.86 -9.75 -25.09
CA SER A 97 -22.62 -9.84 -23.84
C SER A 97 -21.72 -10.20 -22.66
N VAL A 98 -22.06 -9.65 -21.49
CA VAL A 98 -21.47 -9.98 -20.20
C VAL A 98 -22.52 -10.68 -19.35
N PRO A 99 -22.44 -12.01 -19.19
CA PRO A 99 -23.31 -12.76 -18.30
C PRO A 99 -23.23 -12.32 -16.83
N SER A 100 -24.33 -12.53 -16.10
CA SER A 100 -24.34 -12.43 -14.63
C SER A 100 -23.74 -13.66 -13.94
N THR A 101 -23.68 -14.80 -14.64
CA THR A 101 -23.09 -16.05 -14.16
C THR A 101 -21.57 -16.05 -14.30
N SER A 102 -20.88 -16.79 -13.42
CA SER A 102 -19.43 -16.92 -13.48
C SER A 102 -19.01 -17.70 -14.73
N GLY A 103 -18.03 -17.20 -15.48
CA GLY A 103 -17.51 -17.91 -16.65
C GLY A 103 -16.51 -17.12 -17.49
N VAL A 104 -15.84 -17.84 -18.38
CA VAL A 104 -14.78 -17.36 -19.28
C VAL A 104 -15.20 -17.56 -20.73
N LYS A 105 -15.39 -16.46 -21.45
CA LYS A 105 -15.61 -16.48 -22.90
C LYS A 105 -14.41 -15.86 -23.60
N LEU A 106 -13.81 -16.62 -24.52
CA LEU A 106 -12.76 -16.17 -25.43
C LEU A 106 -13.20 -16.48 -26.84
N GLY A 107 -13.35 -15.45 -27.67
CA GLY A 107 -13.85 -15.57 -29.05
C GLY A 107 -13.16 -14.62 -30.01
N ALA A 108 -13.00 -15.07 -31.25
CA ALA A 108 -12.52 -14.23 -32.35
C ALA A 108 -13.59 -13.18 -32.71
N GLN A 109 -13.14 -12.00 -33.11
CA GLN A 109 -13.96 -10.86 -33.51
C GLN A 109 -13.38 -10.24 -34.79
N PRO A 110 -14.17 -9.48 -35.57
CA PRO A 110 -13.60 -8.66 -36.63
C PRO A 110 -12.50 -7.73 -36.08
N GLY A 111 -11.29 -7.84 -36.62
CA GLY A 111 -10.12 -7.07 -36.18
C GLY A 111 -9.38 -7.59 -34.94
N GLY A 112 -9.70 -8.79 -34.41
CA GLY A 112 -8.92 -9.43 -33.36
C GLY A 112 -9.68 -10.45 -32.50
N ALA A 113 -9.49 -10.40 -31.17
CA ALA A 113 -10.16 -11.28 -30.22
C ALA A 113 -10.64 -10.56 -28.96
N LEU A 114 -11.69 -11.09 -28.34
CA LEU A 114 -12.27 -10.59 -27.10
C LEU A 114 -12.29 -11.67 -26.03
N LEU A 115 -11.78 -11.32 -24.85
CA LEU A 115 -11.85 -12.10 -23.61
C LEU A 115 -12.85 -11.43 -22.65
N VAL A 116 -13.80 -12.21 -22.13
CA VAL A 116 -14.77 -11.81 -21.12
C VAL A 116 -14.69 -12.78 -19.94
N LEU A 117 -14.31 -12.28 -18.77
CA LEU A 117 -14.28 -13.00 -17.49
C LEU A 117 -15.43 -12.50 -16.62
N SER A 118 -16.57 -13.16 -16.69
CA SER A 118 -17.79 -12.75 -16.00
C SER A 118 -17.81 -13.31 -14.58
N ASN A 119 -18.04 -12.45 -13.59
CA ASN A 119 -18.16 -12.83 -12.18
C ASN A 119 -17.03 -13.80 -11.71
N MET A 120 -15.81 -13.49 -12.16
CA MET A 120 -14.58 -14.20 -11.83
C MET A 120 -13.80 -13.40 -10.79
N ARG A 121 -13.18 -14.12 -9.85
CA ARG A 121 -12.28 -13.56 -8.84
C ARG A 121 -10.84 -13.93 -9.17
N ALA A 122 -9.96 -12.93 -9.19
CA ALA A 122 -8.52 -13.17 -9.26
C ALA A 122 -8.00 -13.66 -7.90
N GLU A 123 -7.20 -14.71 -7.89
CA GLU A 123 -6.37 -15.08 -6.75
C GLU A 123 -5.24 -14.06 -6.53
N ARG A 124 -4.57 -14.14 -5.38
CA ARG A 124 -3.43 -13.28 -5.07
C ARG A 124 -2.37 -13.41 -6.18
N PRO A 125 -1.94 -12.31 -6.83
CA PRO A 125 -0.93 -12.39 -7.87
C PRO A 125 0.40 -12.92 -7.35
N LEU A 126 0.99 -13.86 -8.08
CA LEU A 126 2.34 -14.36 -7.85
C LEU A 126 3.32 -13.55 -8.71
N VAL A 127 4.32 -12.93 -8.08
CA VAL A 127 5.35 -12.14 -8.76
C VAL A 127 6.66 -12.92 -8.80
N ILE A 128 7.28 -13.00 -9.98
CA ILE A 128 8.56 -13.67 -10.22
C ILE A 128 9.50 -12.69 -10.92
N ASP A 129 10.55 -12.27 -10.22
CA ASP A 129 11.63 -11.48 -10.80
C ASP A 129 12.38 -12.31 -11.86
N LEU A 130 12.44 -11.81 -13.10
CA LEU A 130 13.10 -12.51 -14.21
C LEU A 130 14.62 -12.54 -14.06
N CYS A 131 15.23 -11.59 -13.35
CA CYS A 131 16.65 -11.63 -13.05
C CYS A 131 16.98 -12.77 -12.07
N SER A 132 16.06 -13.11 -11.15
CA SER A 132 16.19 -14.30 -10.29
C SER A 132 16.12 -15.61 -11.08
N GLN A 133 15.57 -15.56 -12.30
CA GLN A 133 15.50 -16.69 -13.22
C GLN A 133 16.64 -16.74 -14.23
N ALA A 134 17.47 -15.71 -14.33
CA ALA A 134 18.61 -15.72 -15.24
C ALA A 134 19.64 -16.79 -14.81
N LEU A 135 20.11 -17.56 -15.79
CA LEU A 135 21.20 -18.51 -15.59
C LEU A 135 22.53 -17.75 -15.59
N ALA A 136 23.34 -17.96 -14.55
CA ALA A 136 24.66 -17.32 -14.45
C ALA A 136 25.54 -17.66 -15.67
N GLY A 137 26.24 -16.65 -16.20
CA GLY A 137 27.15 -16.82 -17.34
C GLY A 137 26.49 -17.11 -18.70
N SER A 138 25.16 -17.00 -18.81
CA SER A 138 24.41 -17.43 -20.01
C SER A 138 23.98 -16.30 -20.96
N GLY A 139 24.53 -15.09 -20.81
CA GLY A 139 24.11 -13.94 -21.62
C GLY A 139 22.65 -13.53 -21.42
N GLY A 140 22.07 -13.80 -20.24
CA GLY A 140 20.68 -13.43 -19.91
C GLY A 140 19.63 -14.49 -20.24
N ARG A 141 20.02 -15.72 -20.63
CA ARG A 141 19.08 -16.84 -20.80
C ARG A 141 18.42 -17.21 -19.48
N LEU A 142 17.11 -17.43 -19.52
CA LEU A 142 16.31 -17.77 -18.36
C LEU A 142 16.28 -19.28 -18.12
N ALA A 143 16.28 -19.69 -16.85
CA ALA A 143 15.84 -21.00 -16.44
C ALA A 143 14.35 -21.18 -16.81
N PRO A 144 13.93 -22.35 -17.32
CA PRO A 144 12.52 -22.57 -17.63
C PRO A 144 11.65 -22.43 -16.38
N LEU A 145 10.69 -21.51 -16.45
CA LEU A 145 9.65 -21.35 -15.43
C LEU A 145 8.53 -22.36 -15.72
N ARG A 146 8.29 -23.25 -14.76
CA ARG A 146 7.34 -24.36 -14.89
C ARG A 146 6.13 -24.12 -14.00
N ILE A 147 4.93 -24.22 -14.56
CA ILE A 147 3.66 -23.89 -13.89
C ILE A 147 2.68 -25.06 -14.07
N GLY A 148 1.96 -25.42 -13.01
CA GLY A 148 0.89 -26.42 -13.07
C GLY A 148 1.37 -27.88 -13.02
N TYR A 149 2.66 -28.12 -12.79
CA TYR A 149 3.19 -29.47 -12.62
C TYR A 149 2.84 -30.04 -11.24
N PRO A 150 2.46 -31.32 -11.12
CA PRO A 150 2.19 -31.93 -9.82
C PRO A 150 3.48 -32.09 -9.02
N PHE A 151 3.40 -31.92 -7.70
CA PHE A 151 4.56 -31.99 -6.82
C PHE A 151 5.33 -33.32 -6.93
N ALA A 152 4.64 -34.46 -7.06
CA ALA A 152 5.27 -35.77 -7.20
C ALA A 152 6.23 -35.85 -8.41
N GLU A 153 5.91 -35.16 -9.51
CA GLU A 153 6.77 -35.10 -10.69
C GLU A 153 8.01 -34.24 -10.44
N VAL A 154 7.83 -33.09 -9.78
CA VAL A 154 8.92 -32.19 -9.39
C VAL A 154 9.88 -32.88 -8.40
N ALA A 155 9.34 -33.61 -7.41
CA ALA A 155 10.11 -34.39 -6.45
C ALA A 155 10.97 -35.45 -7.13
N ARG A 156 10.42 -36.15 -8.14
CA ARG A 156 11.15 -37.12 -8.94
C ARG A 156 12.29 -36.49 -9.74
N TRP A 157 12.09 -35.30 -10.32
CA TRP A 157 13.17 -34.56 -10.99
C TRP A 157 14.30 -34.17 -10.03
N ALA A 158 13.94 -33.60 -8.88
CA ALA A 158 14.91 -33.23 -7.85
C ALA A 158 15.67 -34.45 -7.30
N GLY A 159 15.00 -35.61 -7.18
CA GLY A 159 15.63 -36.87 -6.83
C GLY A 159 16.71 -37.30 -7.82
N ARG A 160 16.42 -37.25 -9.13
CA ARG A 160 17.38 -37.59 -10.20
C ARG A 160 18.56 -36.63 -10.30
N ASN A 161 18.32 -35.34 -10.06
CA ASN A 161 19.40 -34.33 -10.12
C ASN A 161 20.54 -34.60 -9.15
N ALA A 162 20.31 -35.35 -8.06
CA ALA A 162 21.34 -35.66 -7.07
C ALA A 162 22.43 -36.62 -7.58
N GLY A 163 22.24 -37.28 -8.73
CA GLY A 163 23.22 -38.23 -9.29
C GLY A 163 23.21 -38.38 -10.81
N GLY A 164 22.53 -37.49 -11.55
CA GLY A 164 22.39 -37.58 -13.00
C GLY A 164 23.32 -36.65 -13.78
N ALA A 165 23.78 -37.09 -14.94
CA ALA A 165 24.64 -36.31 -15.86
C ALA A 165 23.96 -35.06 -16.45
N ASN A 166 22.61 -35.03 -16.48
CA ASN A 166 21.81 -33.94 -17.05
C ASN A 166 20.77 -33.41 -16.04
N PRO A 167 21.17 -32.56 -15.07
CA PRO A 167 20.26 -32.05 -14.05
C PRO A 167 19.22 -31.08 -14.64
N VAL A 168 17.96 -31.26 -14.25
CA VAL A 168 16.87 -30.34 -14.58
C VAL A 168 16.97 -29.11 -13.68
N THR A 169 16.99 -27.90 -14.24
CA THR A 169 16.97 -26.69 -13.40
C THR A 169 15.60 -26.51 -12.75
N LEU A 170 15.53 -26.50 -11.41
CA LEU A 170 14.30 -26.36 -10.63
C LEU A 170 14.32 -25.05 -9.82
N ARG A 171 13.94 -23.94 -10.47
CA ARG A 171 13.88 -22.59 -9.86
C ARG A 171 12.48 -21.99 -9.99
N ASN A 172 11.91 -21.55 -8.86
CA ASN A 172 10.56 -21.00 -8.76
C ASN A 172 9.50 -21.83 -9.51
N VAL A 173 9.55 -23.15 -9.39
CA VAL A 173 8.50 -24.02 -9.94
C VAL A 173 7.19 -23.69 -9.24
N VAL A 174 6.16 -23.42 -10.04
CA VAL A 174 4.85 -22.92 -9.56
C VAL A 174 3.86 -24.08 -9.57
N LEU A 175 3.39 -24.47 -8.38
CA LEU A 175 2.34 -25.46 -8.22
C LEU A 175 0.97 -24.78 -8.27
N ALA A 176 -0.04 -25.54 -8.69
CA ALA A 176 -1.45 -25.17 -8.60
C ALA A 176 -2.18 -26.21 -7.75
N GLY A 177 -3.14 -25.77 -6.94
CA GLY A 177 -4.00 -26.64 -6.14
C GLY A 177 -5.11 -27.27 -6.97
N ALA A 178 -5.59 -26.56 -7.99
CA ALA A 178 -6.53 -27.09 -8.97
C ALA A 178 -5.79 -27.65 -10.21
N SER A 179 -6.43 -28.61 -10.89
CA SER A 179 -5.93 -29.12 -12.16
C SER A 179 -5.89 -28.00 -13.21
N MET A 180 -4.76 -27.87 -13.89
CA MET A 180 -4.56 -26.90 -14.95
C MET A 180 -3.62 -27.46 -16.04
N PRO A 181 -3.64 -26.89 -17.26
CA PRO A 181 -2.62 -27.17 -18.26
C PRO A 181 -1.21 -26.90 -17.71
N ARG A 182 -0.25 -27.75 -18.06
CA ARG A 182 1.16 -27.57 -17.71
C ARG A 182 1.75 -26.51 -18.62
N VAL A 183 2.41 -25.51 -18.05
CA VAL A 183 2.97 -24.40 -18.81
C VAL A 183 4.47 -24.27 -18.54
N ASP A 184 5.23 -24.12 -19.61
CA ASP A 184 6.65 -23.75 -19.57
C ASP A 184 6.82 -22.37 -20.19
N ILE A 185 7.58 -21.50 -19.51
CA ILE A 185 8.01 -20.20 -20.03
C ILE A 185 9.53 -20.19 -20.13
N THR A 186 10.04 -19.87 -21.32
CA THR A 186 11.46 -19.84 -21.65
C THR A 186 11.81 -18.57 -22.42
N GLY A 187 13.10 -18.21 -22.48
CA GLY A 187 13.54 -17.04 -23.22
C GLY A 187 14.81 -16.41 -22.62
N ALA A 188 14.99 -15.13 -22.90
CA ALA A 188 16.09 -14.31 -22.38
C ALA A 188 15.57 -12.96 -21.86
N LEU A 189 16.36 -12.32 -21.00
CA LEU A 189 16.10 -10.94 -20.56
C LEU A 189 16.03 -10.00 -21.78
N GLY A 190 15.13 -9.01 -21.75
CA GLY A 190 14.96 -8.04 -22.83
C GLY A 190 14.29 -8.53 -24.13
N ALA A 191 14.03 -9.83 -24.31
CA ALA A 191 13.37 -10.38 -25.51
C ALA A 191 11.96 -10.91 -25.19
N PRO A 192 11.05 -11.03 -26.18
CA PRO A 192 9.78 -11.73 -26.00
C PRO A 192 10.00 -13.15 -25.47
N LEU A 193 9.17 -13.57 -24.51
CA LEU A 193 9.25 -14.89 -23.91
C LEU A 193 8.46 -15.90 -24.74
N ARG A 194 8.91 -17.15 -24.75
CA ARG A 194 8.19 -18.25 -25.38
C ARG A 194 7.43 -19.02 -24.31
N LEU A 195 6.12 -19.10 -24.49
CA LEU A 195 5.22 -19.91 -23.68
C LEU A 195 4.88 -21.19 -24.45
N SER A 196 4.86 -22.32 -23.76
CA SER A 196 4.31 -23.57 -24.28
C SER A 196 3.40 -24.22 -23.26
N TRP A 197 2.32 -24.86 -23.70
CA TRP A 197 1.41 -25.56 -22.80
C TRP A 197 1.13 -27.00 -23.23
N GLN A 198 0.72 -27.82 -22.25
CA GLN A 198 0.23 -29.18 -22.44
C GLN A 198 -1.05 -29.38 -21.60
N GLY A 199 -2.09 -29.91 -22.21
CA GLY A 199 -3.47 -29.95 -21.70
C GLY A 199 -4.40 -29.10 -22.57
N GLU A 200 -5.68 -29.46 -22.65
CA GLU A 200 -6.66 -28.72 -23.44
C GLU A 200 -6.83 -27.27 -22.95
N ALA A 201 -6.44 -26.32 -23.78
CA ALA A 201 -6.47 -24.90 -23.46
C ALA A 201 -6.61 -24.02 -24.72
N ARG A 202 -6.92 -22.75 -24.48
CA ARG A 202 -6.90 -21.68 -25.48
C ARG A 202 -6.00 -20.55 -24.98
N TRP A 203 -5.21 -19.97 -25.88
CA TRP A 203 -4.29 -18.87 -25.59
C TRP A 203 -4.60 -17.65 -26.46
N VAL A 204 -4.55 -16.48 -25.85
CA VAL A 204 -4.52 -15.18 -26.55
C VAL A 204 -3.49 -14.28 -25.86
N GLY A 205 -2.69 -13.55 -26.64
CA GLY A 205 -1.65 -12.69 -26.10
C GLY A 205 -1.45 -11.44 -26.93
N ASP A 206 -0.72 -10.47 -26.41
CA ASP A 206 -0.40 -9.24 -27.13
C ASP A 206 0.47 -9.47 -28.38
N ALA A 207 1.32 -10.51 -28.35
CA ALA A 207 2.10 -10.95 -29.50
C ALA A 207 1.31 -11.85 -30.48
N SER A 208 0.03 -12.15 -30.23
CA SER A 208 -0.76 -13.04 -31.10
C SER A 208 -1.49 -12.32 -32.24
N ALA A 209 -1.39 -10.99 -32.34
CA ALA A 209 -2.10 -10.17 -33.33
C ALA A 209 -3.59 -10.53 -33.43
N GLY A 210 -4.24 -10.70 -32.27
CA GLY A 210 -5.66 -11.06 -32.18
C GLY A 210 -6.00 -12.52 -32.51
N ALA A 211 -5.02 -13.36 -32.91
CA ALA A 211 -5.25 -14.78 -33.12
C ALA A 211 -5.38 -15.54 -31.80
N ILE A 212 -6.30 -16.52 -31.77
CA ILE A 212 -6.50 -17.45 -30.66
C ILE A 212 -5.88 -18.79 -31.02
N ALA A 213 -4.87 -19.22 -30.26
CA ALA A 213 -4.31 -20.56 -30.38
C ALA A 213 -5.11 -21.54 -29.50
N ARG A 214 -5.37 -22.75 -29.98
CA ARG A 214 -6.20 -23.76 -29.29
C ARG A 214 -5.66 -25.18 -29.48
N GLY A 215 -5.81 -26.01 -28.46
CA GLY A 215 -5.54 -27.45 -28.50
C GLY A 215 -4.86 -27.99 -27.25
N SER A 216 -4.66 -29.32 -27.19
CA SER A 216 -3.97 -30.02 -26.10
C SER A 216 -2.48 -29.72 -25.99
N LYS A 217 -1.86 -29.16 -27.03
CA LYS A 217 -0.47 -28.67 -27.00
C LYS A 217 -0.39 -27.41 -27.85
N GLY A 218 0.43 -26.46 -27.43
CA GLY A 218 0.73 -25.31 -28.27
C GLY A 218 1.89 -24.47 -27.76
N THR A 219 2.31 -23.55 -28.61
CA THR A 219 3.39 -22.59 -28.35
C THR A 219 2.93 -21.21 -28.76
N ALA A 220 3.36 -20.19 -28.02
CA ALA A 220 3.05 -18.80 -28.30
C ALA A 220 4.16 -17.88 -27.80
N LEU A 221 4.20 -16.66 -28.34
CA LEU A 221 5.02 -15.58 -27.82
C LEU A 221 4.25 -14.80 -26.76
N LEU A 222 4.98 -14.31 -25.77
CA LEU A 222 4.52 -13.43 -24.70
C LEU A 222 5.45 -12.21 -24.67
N ASP A 223 4.93 -11.04 -25.03
CA ASP A 223 5.69 -9.79 -24.92
C ASP A 223 5.41 -9.13 -23.56
N ARG A 224 4.21 -8.57 -23.39
CA ARG A 224 3.78 -7.88 -22.17
C ARG A 224 2.63 -8.57 -21.46
N GLU A 225 1.66 -9.14 -22.17
CA GLU A 225 0.58 -9.88 -21.51
C GLU A 225 -0.09 -10.94 -22.37
N GLY A 226 -0.57 -12.00 -21.72
CA GLY A 226 -1.43 -13.00 -22.34
C GLY A 226 -2.23 -13.79 -21.33
N TRP A 227 -3.16 -14.58 -21.88
CA TRP A 227 -4.16 -15.33 -21.14
C TRP A 227 -4.23 -16.76 -21.63
N LEU A 228 -4.07 -17.69 -20.70
CA LEU A 228 -4.36 -19.10 -20.91
C LEU A 228 -5.71 -19.41 -20.27
N VAL A 229 -6.66 -19.92 -21.03
CA VAL A 229 -7.99 -20.29 -20.55
C VAL A 229 -8.25 -21.77 -20.80
N TRP A 230 -8.87 -22.46 -19.83
CA TRP A 230 -9.21 -23.88 -19.94
C TRP A 230 -10.55 -24.14 -19.27
N GLY A 231 -11.29 -25.11 -19.81
CA GLY A 231 -12.70 -25.29 -19.47
C GLY A 231 -13.52 -24.03 -19.74
N GLU A 232 -14.60 -23.87 -18.96
CA GLU A 232 -15.53 -22.74 -19.07
C GLU A 232 -15.33 -21.68 -17.98
N ASP A 233 -14.55 -21.99 -16.93
CA ASP A 233 -14.53 -21.20 -15.70
C ASP A 233 -13.12 -21.00 -15.11
N LYS A 234 -12.05 -21.26 -15.88
CA LYS A 234 -10.67 -21.07 -15.42
C LYS A 234 -9.84 -20.24 -16.40
N ALA A 235 -9.04 -19.34 -15.84
CA ALA A 235 -8.09 -18.56 -16.62
C ALA A 235 -6.82 -18.26 -15.81
N LEU A 236 -5.70 -18.14 -16.51
CA LEU A 236 -4.43 -17.68 -15.99
C LEU A 236 -3.99 -16.47 -16.80
N ARG A 237 -3.88 -15.32 -16.14
CA ARG A 237 -3.21 -14.14 -16.70
C ARG A 237 -1.72 -14.23 -16.45
N ILE A 238 -0.94 -13.92 -17.47
CA ILE A 238 0.50 -13.82 -17.41
C ILE A 238 0.87 -12.45 -17.94
N ALA A 239 1.40 -11.59 -17.08
CA ALA A 239 1.81 -10.23 -17.45
C ALA A 239 3.29 -10.02 -17.12
N ARG A 240 4.02 -9.38 -18.02
CA ARG A 240 5.39 -8.92 -17.82
C ARG A 240 5.38 -7.42 -17.58
N ARG A 241 5.95 -6.97 -16.47
CA ARG A 241 6.04 -5.56 -16.11
C ARG A 241 7.48 -5.14 -15.85
N ALA A 242 7.79 -3.87 -16.13
CA ALA A 242 9.07 -3.31 -15.73
C ALA A 242 9.21 -3.37 -14.19
N SER A 243 10.42 -3.68 -13.71
CA SER A 243 10.73 -3.77 -12.29
C SER A 243 12.09 -3.11 -12.03
N ALA A 244 12.20 -2.36 -10.95
CA ALA A 244 13.48 -1.76 -10.56
C ALA A 244 14.51 -2.84 -10.16
N ALA A 245 14.04 -3.95 -9.58
CA ALA A 245 14.90 -5.09 -9.21
C ALA A 245 15.56 -5.76 -10.43
N CYS A 246 14.91 -5.67 -11.60
CA CYS A 246 15.40 -6.24 -12.84
C CYS A 246 15.15 -5.32 -14.02
N ALA A 247 15.96 -4.27 -14.15
CA ALA A 247 15.78 -3.25 -15.20
C ALA A 247 15.79 -3.82 -16.63
N GLN A 248 16.56 -4.89 -16.87
CA GLN A 248 16.70 -5.51 -18.20
C GLN A 248 15.57 -6.49 -18.55
N GLY A 249 15.00 -7.15 -17.55
CA GLY A 249 14.01 -8.23 -17.74
C GLY A 249 12.59 -7.85 -17.34
N GLY A 250 12.45 -7.05 -16.29
CA GLY A 250 11.21 -6.87 -15.56
C GLY A 250 10.89 -8.07 -14.67
N GLU A 251 9.62 -8.21 -14.33
CA GLU A 251 9.08 -9.33 -13.56
C GLU A 251 7.80 -9.86 -14.20
N LEU A 252 7.54 -11.15 -13.98
CA LEU A 252 6.29 -11.81 -14.36
C LEU A 252 5.29 -11.75 -13.21
N VAL A 253 4.06 -11.42 -13.53
CA VAL A 253 2.90 -11.42 -12.64
C VAL A 253 1.93 -12.47 -13.16
N LEU A 254 1.75 -13.53 -12.37
CA LEU A 254 0.83 -14.63 -12.64
C LEU A 254 -0.43 -14.41 -11.80
N SER A 255 -1.61 -14.52 -12.41
CA SER A 255 -2.88 -14.40 -11.68
C SER A 255 -3.87 -15.45 -12.18
N ALA A 256 -4.17 -16.43 -11.34
CA ALA A 256 -5.23 -17.38 -11.60
C ALA A 256 -6.59 -16.76 -11.30
N TYR A 257 -7.60 -17.11 -12.10
CA TYR A 257 -8.98 -16.67 -11.94
C TYR A 257 -9.87 -17.89 -11.74
N VAL A 258 -10.72 -17.78 -10.72
CA VAL A 258 -11.71 -18.79 -10.33
C VAL A 258 -13.09 -18.14 -10.22
N PRO A 259 -14.19 -18.91 -10.28
CA PRO A 259 -15.51 -18.38 -10.01
C PRO A 259 -15.55 -17.69 -8.65
N GLY A 260 -16.07 -16.46 -8.60
CA GLY A 260 -16.22 -15.72 -7.35
C GLY A 260 -16.90 -14.38 -7.58
N GLY A 261 -17.89 -14.08 -6.74
CA GLY A 261 -18.87 -12.98 -6.83
C GLY A 261 -18.33 -11.55 -6.94
N ALA A 262 -17.53 -11.23 -7.95
CA ALA A 262 -16.88 -9.94 -8.15
C ALA A 262 -17.83 -8.82 -8.64
N GLY A 263 -19.13 -9.11 -8.81
CA GLY A 263 -20.17 -8.12 -9.16
C GLY A 263 -20.03 -7.50 -10.56
N GLY A 264 -19.19 -8.07 -11.43
CA GLY A 264 -18.92 -7.56 -12.77
C GLY A 264 -17.95 -8.44 -13.55
N ALA A 265 -17.56 -8.01 -14.74
CA ALA A 265 -16.66 -8.73 -15.62
C ALA A 265 -15.41 -7.94 -15.97
N PHE A 266 -14.28 -8.65 -16.06
CA PHE A 266 -13.09 -8.13 -16.71
C PHE A 266 -13.18 -8.44 -18.20
N VAL A 267 -13.06 -7.42 -19.03
CA VAL A 267 -13.11 -7.54 -20.49
C VAL A 267 -11.80 -7.03 -21.08
N ALA A 268 -11.19 -7.82 -21.97
CA ALA A 268 -9.96 -7.47 -22.67
C ALA A 268 -10.08 -7.73 -24.18
N ALA A 269 -9.72 -6.74 -24.99
CA ALA A 269 -9.66 -6.79 -26.43
C ALA A 269 -8.20 -6.88 -26.89
N PHE A 270 -7.91 -7.89 -27.70
CA PHE A 270 -6.63 -8.18 -28.34
C PHE A 270 -6.77 -7.85 -29.82
N PRO A 271 -6.45 -6.63 -30.25
CA PRO A 271 -6.57 -6.26 -31.65
C PRO A 271 -5.48 -6.92 -32.51
N GLU A 272 -5.71 -6.98 -33.81
CA GLU A 272 -4.70 -7.34 -34.80
C GLU A 272 -3.54 -6.34 -34.80
N HIS A 273 -3.85 -5.06 -34.55
CA HIS A 273 -2.89 -3.96 -34.50
C HIS A 273 -3.05 -3.10 -33.26
N GLY A 274 -1.92 -2.76 -32.64
CA GLY A 274 -1.87 -1.87 -31.50
C GLY A 274 -2.00 -2.58 -30.14
N PRO A 275 -2.06 -1.80 -29.06
CA PRO A 275 -2.02 -2.34 -27.70
C PRO A 275 -3.37 -2.91 -27.24
N VAL A 276 -3.30 -3.97 -26.42
CA VAL A 276 -4.43 -4.55 -25.70
C VAL A 276 -5.20 -3.47 -24.92
N ARG A 277 -6.53 -3.57 -24.94
CA ARG A 277 -7.45 -2.68 -24.20
C ARG A 277 -8.25 -3.51 -23.21
N SER A 278 -8.38 -3.02 -21.98
CA SER A 278 -9.19 -3.69 -20.96
C SER A 278 -10.02 -2.73 -20.14
N ALA A 279 -11.15 -3.22 -19.63
CA ALA A 279 -12.08 -2.49 -18.77
C ALA A 279 -12.84 -3.46 -17.85
N ARG A 280 -13.51 -2.91 -16.84
CA ARG A 280 -14.47 -3.63 -16.01
C ARG A 280 -15.88 -3.19 -16.38
N LEU A 281 -16.75 -4.14 -16.69
CA LEU A 281 -18.12 -3.89 -17.12
C LEU A 281 -19.09 -4.63 -16.19
N ALA A 282 -20.28 -4.07 -16.00
CA ALA A 282 -21.38 -4.78 -15.32
C ALA A 282 -21.96 -5.86 -16.24
N PRO A 283 -22.76 -6.81 -15.72
CA PRO A 283 -23.56 -7.67 -16.58
C PRO A 283 -24.48 -6.88 -17.53
N GLY A 284 -24.62 -7.34 -18.77
CA GLY A 284 -25.43 -6.68 -19.80
C GLY A 284 -24.89 -6.84 -21.21
N ASP A 285 -25.60 -6.25 -22.17
CA ASP A 285 -25.24 -6.26 -23.60
C ASP A 285 -24.57 -4.95 -24.00
N TYR A 286 -23.49 -5.07 -24.77
CA TYR A 286 -22.61 -3.97 -25.10
C TYR A 286 -22.35 -3.90 -26.60
N ARG A 287 -22.30 -2.66 -27.12
CA ARG A 287 -21.84 -2.37 -28.48
C ARG A 287 -20.72 -1.35 -28.41
N VAL A 288 -19.58 -1.70 -28.98
CA VAL A 288 -18.45 -0.78 -29.13
C VAL A 288 -18.81 0.21 -30.25
N PRO A 289 -18.63 1.53 -30.07
CA PRO A 289 -18.85 2.49 -31.14
C PRO A 289 -18.04 2.13 -32.39
N GLY A 290 -18.62 2.26 -33.58
CA GLY A 290 -17.91 2.05 -34.84
C GLY A 290 -16.97 3.21 -35.15
N GLU A 291 -17.41 4.43 -34.89
CA GLU A 291 -16.64 5.65 -35.10
C GLU A 291 -16.00 6.14 -33.80
N ALA A 292 -14.86 6.81 -33.93
CA ALA A 292 -14.26 7.51 -32.80
C ALA A 292 -15.24 8.57 -32.28
N PRO A 293 -15.40 8.74 -30.95
CA PRO A 293 -16.24 9.81 -30.43
C PRO A 293 -15.75 11.15 -30.99
N ALA A 294 -16.68 12.00 -31.41
CA ALA A 294 -16.35 13.33 -31.91
C ALA A 294 -15.44 14.04 -30.89
N ALA A 295 -14.31 14.57 -31.37
CA ALA A 295 -13.40 15.32 -30.52
C ALA A 295 -14.20 16.44 -29.84
N LEU A 296 -14.14 16.53 -28.50
CA LEU A 296 -14.71 17.66 -27.78
C LEU A 296 -14.15 18.94 -28.41
N GLU A 297 -15.00 19.95 -28.62
CA GLU A 297 -14.66 21.22 -29.29
C GLU A 297 -13.36 21.85 -28.73
N ASP A 298 -13.12 21.68 -27.42
CA ASP A 298 -11.93 22.12 -26.70
C ASP A 298 -10.65 21.34 -27.06
N GLY A 299 -10.76 20.02 -27.28
CA GLY A 299 -9.63 19.17 -27.67
C GLY A 299 -9.20 19.46 -29.11
N ALA A 300 -10.17 19.60 -30.02
CA ALA A 300 -9.89 20.01 -31.40
C ALA A 300 -9.27 21.42 -31.47
N LEU A 301 -9.73 22.35 -30.62
CA LEU A 301 -9.10 23.66 -30.47
C LEU A 301 -7.65 23.52 -29.98
N PHE A 302 -7.41 22.73 -28.94
CA PHE A 302 -6.06 22.52 -28.41
C PHE A 302 -5.10 21.95 -29.46
N ASP A 303 -5.52 20.92 -30.19
CA ASP A 303 -4.69 20.30 -31.23
C ASP A 303 -4.39 21.29 -32.37
N SER A 304 -5.38 22.13 -32.74
CA SER A 304 -5.20 23.20 -33.74
C SER A 304 -4.22 24.29 -33.27
N LEU A 305 -4.28 24.65 -31.98
CA LEU A 305 -3.36 25.60 -31.36
C LEU A 305 -1.93 25.04 -31.29
N LEU A 306 -1.78 23.76 -30.94
CA LEU A 306 -0.51 23.06 -30.85
C LEU A 306 0.15 22.92 -32.24
N ALA A 307 -0.61 22.50 -33.26
CA ALA A 307 -0.11 22.33 -34.62
C ALA A 307 0.46 23.61 -35.23
N ARG A 308 -0.06 24.78 -34.81
CA ARG A 308 0.38 26.11 -35.28
C ARG A 308 1.37 26.80 -34.35
N GLY A 309 1.80 26.12 -33.28
CA GLY A 309 2.74 26.67 -32.30
C GLY A 309 2.17 27.77 -31.42
N LEU A 310 0.85 27.98 -31.39
CA LEU A 310 0.17 28.95 -30.52
C LEU A 310 0.12 28.48 -29.06
N VAL A 311 0.29 27.17 -28.86
CA VAL A 311 0.55 26.52 -27.57
C VAL A 311 1.78 25.64 -27.75
N ARG A 312 2.72 25.66 -26.81
CA ARG A 312 3.93 24.84 -26.87
C ARG A 312 4.42 24.42 -25.50
N LEU A 313 5.21 23.35 -25.45
CA LEU A 313 5.95 22.94 -24.26
C LEU A 313 7.32 23.61 -24.25
N SER A 314 7.66 24.32 -23.19
CA SER A 314 8.97 24.93 -23.00
C SER A 314 10.01 23.91 -22.50
N ALA A 315 11.29 24.30 -22.50
CA ALA A 315 12.40 23.44 -22.07
C ALA A 315 12.35 23.07 -20.58
N ASP A 316 11.80 23.93 -19.73
CA ASP A 316 11.51 23.66 -18.32
C ASP A 316 10.20 22.89 -18.11
N GLY A 317 9.58 22.41 -19.19
CA GLY A 317 8.37 21.63 -19.13
C GLY A 317 7.14 22.44 -18.71
N MET A 318 7.06 23.73 -19.00
CA MET A 318 5.82 24.49 -18.78
C MET A 318 5.06 24.63 -20.10
N ILE A 319 3.73 24.74 -20.04
CA ILE A 319 2.96 25.05 -21.25
C ILE A 319 2.92 26.57 -21.40
N GLU A 320 3.42 27.04 -22.54
CA GLU A 320 3.34 28.43 -22.94
C GLU A 320 2.14 28.64 -23.85
N THR A 321 1.46 29.77 -23.66
CA THR A 321 0.41 30.23 -24.58
C THR A 321 0.88 31.51 -25.25
N VAL A 322 0.59 31.61 -26.54
CA VAL A 322 0.90 32.80 -27.32
C VAL A 322 0.29 34.06 -26.68
N PRO A 323 1.03 35.17 -26.58
CA PRO A 323 0.51 36.44 -26.08
C PRO A 323 -0.66 36.94 -26.93
N ARG A 324 -1.68 37.51 -26.27
CA ARG A 324 -2.88 38.05 -26.94
C ARG A 324 -2.52 39.13 -27.97
N ASP A 325 -1.45 39.86 -27.71
CA ASP A 325 -0.98 41.02 -28.46
C ASP A 325 0.09 40.69 -29.49
N LEU A 326 0.45 39.41 -29.72
CA LEU A 326 1.52 39.04 -30.66
C LEU A 326 1.28 39.62 -32.08
N ALA A 327 0.03 39.60 -32.56
CA ALA A 327 -0.32 40.16 -33.87
C ALA A 327 -0.07 41.68 -33.93
N ALA A 328 -0.43 42.42 -32.87
CA ALA A 328 -0.20 43.85 -32.77
C ALA A 328 1.29 44.17 -32.60
N TRP A 329 2.02 43.37 -31.84
CA TRP A 329 3.46 43.50 -31.63
C TRP A 329 4.26 43.28 -32.92
N ARG A 330 3.89 42.29 -33.75
CA ARG A 330 4.54 42.07 -35.06
C ARG A 330 4.26 43.18 -36.06
N ALA A 331 3.06 43.75 -36.02
CA ALA A 331 2.67 44.88 -36.87
C ALA A 331 3.28 46.22 -36.41
N ALA A 332 3.69 46.33 -35.14
CA ALA A 332 4.33 47.51 -34.60
C ALA A 332 5.78 47.63 -35.09
N ASP A 333 6.18 48.88 -35.33
CA ASP A 333 7.57 49.26 -35.61
C ASP A 333 8.49 48.80 -34.46
N PRO A 334 9.70 48.26 -34.73
CA PRO A 334 10.66 47.86 -33.71
C PRO A 334 10.84 48.86 -32.56
N ALA A 335 10.80 50.18 -32.83
CA ALA A 335 10.94 51.23 -31.82
C ALA A 335 9.74 51.34 -30.84
N GLN A 336 8.57 50.80 -31.22
CA GLN A 336 7.32 50.91 -30.46
C GLN A 336 6.98 49.65 -29.64
N ARG A 337 7.74 48.56 -29.86
CA ARG A 337 7.53 47.27 -29.18
C ARG A 337 7.93 47.35 -27.72
N THR A 338 7.02 46.96 -26.83
CA THR A 338 7.29 46.85 -25.39
C THR A 338 7.15 45.41 -24.93
N GLY A 339 8.23 44.86 -24.39
CA GLY A 339 8.37 43.42 -24.15
C GLY A 339 8.97 42.70 -25.35
N ASP A 340 9.75 41.66 -25.08
CA ASP A 340 10.38 40.84 -26.12
C ASP A 340 9.52 39.60 -26.42
N LEU A 341 8.86 39.62 -27.59
CA LEU A 341 8.04 38.49 -28.06
C LEU A 341 8.70 37.70 -29.20
N ARG A 342 9.99 37.95 -29.49
CA ARG A 342 10.75 37.26 -30.54
C ARG A 342 10.80 35.75 -30.37
N SER A 343 10.67 35.26 -29.14
CA SER A 343 10.56 33.83 -28.85
C SER A 343 9.35 33.17 -29.54
N TRP A 344 8.40 33.94 -30.07
CA TRP A 344 7.24 33.48 -30.83
C TRP A 344 7.33 33.75 -32.33
N ASP A 345 8.47 34.18 -32.90
CA ASP A 345 8.59 34.49 -34.33
C ASP A 345 8.29 33.30 -35.25
N GLY A 346 8.53 32.07 -34.77
CA GLY A 346 8.19 30.83 -35.48
C GLY A 346 6.69 30.50 -35.56
N VAL A 347 5.80 31.29 -34.95
CA VAL A 347 4.34 31.06 -35.00
C VAL A 347 3.75 31.52 -36.32
N VAL A 348 2.91 30.67 -36.93
CA VAL A 348 2.15 30.97 -38.14
C VAL A 348 0.89 31.78 -37.78
N LEU A 349 0.91 33.09 -38.05
CA LEU A 349 -0.21 34.02 -37.81
C LEU A 349 -0.86 34.51 -39.13
N ASP A 350 -1.25 33.56 -39.99
CA ASP A 350 -2.11 33.83 -41.16
C ASP A 350 -3.57 34.13 -40.73
N ALA A 351 -4.52 34.15 -41.66
CA ALA A 351 -5.93 34.38 -41.34
C ALA A 351 -6.50 33.37 -40.31
N ASP A 352 -6.12 32.10 -40.42
CA ASP A 352 -6.53 31.04 -39.50
C ASP A 352 -5.83 31.14 -38.14
N GLY A 353 -4.54 31.47 -38.13
CA GLY A 353 -3.78 31.71 -36.91
C GLY A 353 -4.37 32.86 -36.09
N ARG A 354 -4.84 33.92 -36.77
CA ARG A 354 -5.56 35.04 -36.13
C ARG A 354 -6.93 34.61 -35.59
N ARG A 355 -7.70 33.79 -36.31
CA ARG A 355 -8.96 33.21 -35.82
C ARG A 355 -8.74 32.35 -34.57
N LEU A 356 -7.72 31.51 -34.56
CA LEU A 356 -7.37 30.67 -33.41
C LEU A 356 -6.86 31.49 -32.23
N LEU A 357 -6.10 32.57 -32.47
CA LEU A 357 -5.67 33.51 -31.43
C LEU A 357 -6.86 34.22 -30.77
N GLU A 358 -7.83 34.68 -31.56
CA GLU A 358 -9.09 35.24 -31.06
C GLU A 358 -9.87 34.19 -30.27
N ARG A 359 -9.99 32.97 -30.80
CA ARG A 359 -10.71 31.87 -30.14
C ARG A 359 -10.09 31.50 -28.81
N LEU A 360 -8.75 31.38 -28.75
CA LEU A 360 -8.01 31.19 -27.51
C LEU A 360 -8.34 32.30 -26.52
N HIS A 361 -8.18 33.58 -26.89
CA HIS A 361 -8.22 34.72 -25.95
C HIS A 361 -9.61 35.29 -25.62
N ALA A 362 -10.58 35.18 -26.52
CA ALA A 362 -11.87 35.88 -26.43
C ALA A 362 -13.09 34.94 -26.34
N ARG A 363 -12.93 33.63 -26.51
CA ARG A 363 -14.04 32.65 -26.47
C ARG A 363 -13.96 31.73 -25.24
N ALA A 364 -15.06 31.02 -24.97
CA ALA A 364 -15.26 30.25 -23.74
C ALA A 364 -14.47 28.92 -23.71
N ASP A 365 -14.41 28.23 -24.84
CA ASP A 365 -13.55 27.07 -25.10
C ASP A 365 -12.07 27.42 -24.96
N GLY A 366 -11.63 28.56 -25.50
CA GLY A 366 -10.28 29.08 -25.29
C GLY A 366 -9.98 29.42 -23.83
N ALA A 367 -10.96 29.94 -23.08
CA ALA A 367 -10.83 30.14 -21.64
C ALA A 367 -10.71 28.81 -20.88
N TYR A 368 -11.42 27.77 -21.30
CA TYR A 368 -11.31 26.43 -20.72
C TYR A 368 -9.94 25.81 -20.99
N VAL A 369 -9.43 25.90 -22.23
CA VAL A 369 -8.06 25.46 -22.58
C VAL A 369 -7.02 26.17 -21.70
N ARG A 370 -7.11 27.50 -21.55
CA ARG A 370 -6.21 28.24 -20.65
C ARG A 370 -6.32 27.78 -19.20
N GLU A 371 -7.51 27.45 -18.72
CA GLU A 371 -7.71 26.95 -17.37
C GLU A 371 -7.05 25.57 -17.19
N GLN A 372 -7.17 24.67 -18.16
CA GLN A 372 -6.46 23.38 -18.12
C GLN A 372 -4.94 23.59 -18.13
N ILE A 373 -4.43 24.54 -18.92
CA ILE A 373 -3.00 24.93 -18.95
C ILE A 373 -2.57 25.48 -17.59
N ARG A 374 -3.38 26.34 -16.97
CA ARG A 374 -3.11 26.92 -15.65
C ARG A 374 -3.02 25.83 -14.57
N VAL A 375 -3.96 24.87 -14.57
CA VAL A 375 -3.94 23.71 -13.67
C VAL A 375 -2.67 22.89 -13.90
N PHE A 376 -2.35 22.57 -15.15
CA PHE A 376 -1.16 21.80 -15.52
C PHE A 376 0.15 22.46 -15.03
N ASN A 377 0.32 23.75 -15.32
CA ASN A 377 1.48 24.53 -14.88
C ASN A 377 1.54 24.66 -13.34
N GLY A 378 0.39 24.87 -12.70
CA GLY A 378 0.26 24.97 -11.25
C GLY A 378 0.55 23.66 -10.49
N GLU A 379 0.48 22.51 -11.15
CA GLU A 379 0.84 21.20 -10.59
C GLU A 379 2.32 20.84 -10.83
N ARG A 380 3.00 21.50 -11.78
CA ARG A 380 4.43 21.26 -12.08
C ARG A 380 5.40 22.02 -11.17
N ARG A 381 5.02 23.20 -10.67
CA ARG A 381 5.87 23.99 -9.77
C ARG A 381 5.21 24.17 -8.42
N LEU A 382 5.93 23.83 -7.36
CA LEU A 382 5.46 23.99 -5.99
C LEU A 382 6.30 25.00 -5.23
N LEU A 383 5.67 26.08 -4.81
CA LEU A 383 6.14 26.91 -3.71
C LEU A 383 4.99 27.03 -2.72
N ALA A 384 5.19 26.48 -1.53
CA ALA A 384 4.18 26.49 -0.48
C ALA A 384 4.79 26.78 0.88
N TRP A 385 4.01 27.40 1.76
CA TRP A 385 4.42 27.76 3.10
C TRP A 385 3.28 27.62 4.10
N ARG A 386 3.63 27.45 5.38
CA ARG A 386 2.68 27.44 6.49
C ARG A 386 3.35 27.83 7.80
N LEU A 387 2.54 28.25 8.75
CA LEU A 387 2.95 28.72 10.07
C LEU A 387 2.43 27.78 11.16
N ARG A 388 2.94 27.94 12.39
CA ARG A 388 2.31 27.33 13.56
C ARG A 388 0.90 27.90 13.79
N PRO A 389 -0.05 27.10 14.31
CA PRO A 389 -1.33 27.62 14.76
C PRO A 389 -1.15 28.79 15.73
N GLY A 390 -1.93 29.86 15.57
CA GLY A 390 -1.83 31.08 16.39
C GLY A 390 -0.79 32.10 15.91
N GLN A 391 0.00 31.82 14.88
CA GLN A 391 0.97 32.77 14.28
C GLN A 391 0.47 33.36 12.95
N GLN A 392 -0.83 33.28 12.65
CA GLN A 392 -1.39 33.56 11.31
C GLN A 392 -1.82 35.01 11.06
N ASP A 393 -1.63 35.93 12.00
CA ASP A 393 -2.25 37.26 11.99
C ASP A 393 -1.71 38.24 10.93
N GLY A 394 -0.73 37.81 10.11
CA GLY A 394 -0.15 38.60 9.03
C GLY A 394 -0.72 38.27 7.64
N ALA A 395 -0.95 39.31 6.84
CA ALA A 395 -1.35 39.17 5.44
C ALA A 395 -0.15 38.79 4.56
N TRP A 396 -0.31 37.76 3.73
CA TRP A 396 0.71 37.33 2.79
C TRP A 396 0.43 37.86 1.39
N LEU A 397 1.46 38.42 0.76
CA LEU A 397 1.47 38.78 -0.65
C LEU A 397 2.48 37.90 -1.38
N ALA A 398 2.14 37.42 -2.58
CA ALA A 398 3.01 36.58 -3.38
C ALA A 398 3.18 37.15 -4.79
N GLN A 399 4.42 37.16 -5.27
CA GLN A 399 4.78 37.59 -6.62
C GLN A 399 5.65 36.51 -7.28
N ALA A 400 5.37 36.18 -8.54
CA ALA A 400 6.20 35.29 -9.35
C ALA A 400 6.81 36.07 -10.50
N GLY A 401 8.14 36.21 -10.49
CA GLY A 401 8.78 37.29 -11.23
C GLY A 401 8.19 38.65 -10.87
N ASN A 402 7.71 39.40 -11.85
CA ASN A 402 7.12 40.74 -11.66
C ASN A 402 5.58 40.73 -11.59
N ILE A 403 4.95 39.56 -11.50
CA ILE A 403 3.49 39.42 -11.57
C ILE A 403 2.95 39.02 -10.19
N ALA A 404 1.95 39.75 -9.70
CA ALA A 404 1.20 39.34 -8.52
C ALA A 404 0.51 38.00 -8.79
N ALA A 405 0.73 37.02 -7.92
CA ALA A 405 0.27 35.66 -8.11
C ALA A 405 -0.76 35.31 -7.04
N GLY A 406 -1.85 34.65 -7.44
CA GLY A 406 -2.85 34.15 -6.51
C GLY A 406 -2.28 33.06 -5.59
N THR A 407 -2.86 32.94 -4.40
CA THR A 407 -2.55 31.86 -3.46
C THR A 407 -3.71 30.88 -3.35
N ASN A 408 -3.41 29.62 -3.06
CA ASN A 408 -4.39 28.56 -2.82
C ASN A 408 -3.95 27.72 -1.60
N GLU A 409 -4.89 27.14 -0.87
CA GLU A 409 -4.62 26.27 0.28
C GLU A 409 -4.54 24.78 -0.10
N THR A 410 -5.05 24.42 -1.27
CA THR A 410 -5.07 23.02 -1.75
C THR A 410 -3.73 22.66 -2.38
N MET A 411 -2.97 21.78 -1.72
CA MET A 411 -1.74 21.23 -2.25
C MET A 411 -1.99 20.23 -3.41
N PRO A 412 -1.12 20.16 -4.43
CA PRO A 412 -1.17 19.08 -5.41
C PRO A 412 -1.01 17.72 -4.73
N LEU A 413 -1.74 16.70 -5.17
CA LEU A 413 -1.70 15.35 -4.56
C LEU A 413 -0.26 14.80 -4.47
N GLY A 414 0.56 15.03 -5.49
CA GLY A 414 1.96 14.64 -5.52
C GLY A 414 2.81 15.23 -4.40
N ALA A 415 2.44 16.38 -3.82
CA ALA A 415 3.18 17.03 -2.74
C ALA A 415 3.15 16.22 -1.44
N ALA A 416 2.15 15.35 -1.23
CA ALA A 416 2.13 14.45 -0.08
C ALA A 416 3.34 13.49 -0.06
N ARG A 417 3.99 13.27 -1.22
CA ARG A 417 5.18 12.42 -1.36
C ARG A 417 6.47 13.08 -0.85
N LEU A 418 6.44 14.37 -0.47
CA LEU A 418 7.58 15.09 0.12
C LEU A 418 7.89 14.63 1.56
N PHE A 419 6.98 13.90 2.18
CA PHE A 419 7.11 13.46 3.56
C PHE A 419 7.03 11.94 3.65
N ASP A 420 7.91 11.36 4.46
CA ASP A 420 7.80 9.96 4.88
C ASP A 420 6.73 9.76 5.96
N SER A 421 6.42 10.83 6.69
CA SER A 421 5.37 10.92 7.70
C SER A 421 4.79 12.32 7.71
N LEU A 422 3.48 12.46 7.82
CA LEU A 422 2.81 13.77 7.85
C LEU A 422 3.34 14.65 9.00
N PRO A 423 3.82 15.87 8.71
CA PRO A 423 4.27 16.75 9.77
C PRO A 423 3.08 17.24 10.62
N GLN A 424 3.23 17.18 11.93
CA GLN A 424 2.16 17.46 12.90
C GLN A 424 2.27 18.86 13.52
N GLY A 425 1.15 19.42 13.98
CA GLY A 425 1.13 20.68 14.73
C GLY A 425 1.39 21.92 13.87
N TRP A 426 1.02 21.87 12.60
CA TRP A 426 1.13 22.97 11.64
C TRP A 426 -0.25 23.36 11.14
N ALA A 427 -0.42 24.64 10.81
CA ALA A 427 -1.65 25.10 10.18
C ALA A 427 -1.74 24.65 8.70
N PRO A 428 -2.89 24.82 8.02
CA PRO A 428 -3.02 24.48 6.61
C PRO A 428 -1.98 25.19 5.72
N TRP A 429 -1.58 24.52 4.63
CA TRP A 429 -0.68 25.09 3.63
C TRP A 429 -1.29 26.30 2.91
N ARG A 430 -0.42 27.23 2.51
CA ARG A 430 -0.66 28.21 1.46
C ARG A 430 0.34 27.96 0.36
N ARG A 431 -0.07 28.02 -0.91
CA ARG A 431 0.81 27.86 -2.05
C ARG A 431 0.57 28.91 -3.10
N LEU A 432 1.58 29.12 -3.93
CA LEU A 432 1.40 29.85 -5.17
C LEU A 432 0.51 29.06 -6.14
N ALA A 433 -0.56 29.67 -6.62
CA ALA A 433 -1.52 29.04 -7.53
C ALA A 433 -1.13 29.21 -9.00
N ASP A 434 -0.61 30.40 -9.35
CA ASP A 434 -0.41 30.82 -10.73
C ASP A 434 1.08 31.04 -11.01
N TRP A 435 1.65 30.19 -11.85
CA TRP A 435 3.03 30.30 -12.34
C TRP A 435 3.05 30.89 -13.74
N PRO A 436 3.77 32.02 -13.96
CA PRO A 436 3.99 32.51 -15.31
C PRO A 436 4.94 31.57 -16.06
N ALA A 437 4.77 31.51 -17.39
CA ALA A 437 5.56 30.65 -18.29
C ALA A 437 7.09 30.84 -18.15
N HIS A 438 7.54 32.03 -17.71
CA HIS A 438 8.96 32.37 -17.54
C HIS A 438 9.34 32.70 -16.08
N GLY A 439 8.56 32.25 -15.09
CA GLY A 439 8.82 32.53 -13.68
C GLY A 439 9.90 31.63 -13.10
N GLY A 440 11.06 32.19 -12.71
CA GLY A 440 12.09 31.48 -11.93
C GLY A 440 11.73 31.46 -10.43
N ASN A 441 12.16 32.49 -9.70
CA ASN A 441 11.90 32.66 -8.27
C ASN A 441 10.58 33.41 -8.02
N ALA A 442 10.06 33.27 -6.80
CA ALA A 442 8.93 34.03 -6.31
C ALA A 442 9.29 34.78 -5.01
N ARG A 443 8.69 35.95 -4.84
CA ARG A 443 8.83 36.81 -3.66
C ARG A 443 7.58 36.66 -2.79
N LEU A 444 7.76 36.17 -1.58
CA LEU A 444 6.72 36.06 -0.55
C LEU A 444 6.91 37.19 0.45
N SER A 445 5.89 38.02 0.68
CA SER A 445 5.94 39.12 1.64
C SER A 445 4.90 38.91 2.73
N LEU A 446 5.35 38.78 3.97
CA LEU A 446 4.51 38.75 5.16
C LEU A 446 4.42 40.17 5.73
N LEU A 447 3.22 40.73 5.75
CA LEU A 447 2.93 42.00 6.42
C LEU A 447 2.65 41.74 7.90
N LEU A 448 3.37 42.46 8.77
CA LEU A 448 3.20 42.34 10.22
C LEU A 448 2.11 43.32 10.69
N PRO A 449 1.22 42.90 11.61
CA PRO A 449 0.12 43.75 12.10
C PRO A 449 0.61 44.98 12.87
N ALA A 450 1.80 44.90 13.48
CA ALA A 450 2.51 46.00 14.12
C ALA A 450 4.01 45.91 13.80
N PRO A 451 4.78 47.02 13.95
CA PRO A 451 6.24 46.97 13.87
C PRO A 451 6.81 45.93 14.85
N ALA A 452 7.72 45.09 14.38
CA ALA A 452 8.35 44.06 15.21
C ALA A 452 9.16 44.66 16.35
N ARG A 453 9.13 44.01 17.52
CA ARG A 453 9.92 44.36 18.71
C ARG A 453 11.32 43.73 18.69
N GLY A 454 11.52 42.67 17.91
CA GLY A 454 12.79 41.96 17.74
C GLY A 454 12.95 40.71 18.63
N ASP A 455 12.07 40.52 19.60
CA ASP A 455 11.99 39.33 20.44
C ASP A 455 11.06 38.25 19.84
N GLU A 456 10.26 38.61 18.84
CA GLU A 456 9.32 37.68 18.21
C GLU A 456 10.04 36.53 17.50
N ARG A 457 9.38 35.37 17.46
CA ARG A 457 9.83 34.19 16.71
C ARG A 457 8.68 33.68 15.85
N ILE A 458 8.92 33.62 14.55
CA ILE A 458 7.95 33.12 13.57
C ILE A 458 8.45 31.77 13.06
N GLU A 459 7.71 30.71 13.32
CA GLU A 459 8.02 29.37 12.83
C GLU A 459 7.33 29.14 11.48
N LEU A 460 8.13 29.00 10.43
CA LEU A 460 7.70 28.85 9.05
C LEU A 460 8.16 27.51 8.49
N MET A 461 7.25 26.70 7.98
CA MET A 461 7.59 25.58 7.12
C MET A 461 7.44 26.01 5.66
N LEU A 462 8.51 25.89 4.87
CA LEU A 462 8.56 26.25 3.46
C LEU A 462 8.87 25.00 2.62
N ALA A 463 8.02 24.69 1.65
CA ALA A 463 8.31 23.78 0.55
C ALA A 463 8.75 24.61 -0.67
N GLY A 464 10.07 24.64 -0.90
CA GLY A 464 10.76 25.56 -1.79
C GLY A 464 12.15 25.89 -1.26
N ARG A 465 13.01 26.49 -2.10
CA ARG A 465 14.40 26.82 -1.74
C ARG A 465 14.55 28.31 -1.48
N VAL A 466 14.82 28.69 -0.22
CA VAL A 466 15.11 30.08 0.16
C VAL A 466 16.35 30.58 -0.58
N ARG A 467 16.26 31.77 -1.18
CA ARG A 467 17.35 32.47 -1.87
C ARG A 467 17.83 33.68 -1.08
N SER A 468 16.90 34.50 -0.61
CA SER A 468 17.17 35.69 0.20
C SER A 468 16.06 35.93 1.22
N LEU A 469 16.41 36.63 2.31
CA LEU A 469 15.52 37.00 3.41
C LEU A 469 15.77 38.46 3.78
N GLU A 470 14.72 39.29 3.81
CA GLU A 470 14.78 40.70 4.24
C GLU A 470 13.78 40.95 5.38
N GLY A 471 14.11 41.87 6.30
CA GLY A 471 13.24 42.24 7.43
C GLY A 471 13.21 41.23 8.58
N ALA A 472 13.95 40.13 8.47
CA ALA A 472 14.16 39.14 9.53
C ALA A 472 15.54 38.48 9.38
N SER A 473 16.07 37.92 10.47
CA SER A 473 17.22 37.01 10.45
C SER A 473 16.79 35.56 10.70
N LEU A 474 17.53 34.60 10.15
CA LEU A 474 17.31 33.18 10.42
C LEU A 474 17.90 32.83 11.80
N ALA A 475 17.05 32.60 12.80
CA ALA A 475 17.47 32.19 14.14
C ALA A 475 17.77 30.69 14.23
N GLY A 476 17.22 29.89 13.32
CA GLY A 476 17.46 28.46 13.23
C GLY A 476 16.67 27.82 12.09
N GLY A 477 16.99 26.58 11.75
CA GLY A 477 16.19 25.81 10.81
C GLY A 477 16.67 24.38 10.63
N ARG A 478 15.79 23.53 10.13
CA ARG A 478 16.07 22.13 9.84
C ARG A 478 15.41 21.67 8.54
N ALA A 479 16.11 20.81 7.81
CA ALA A 479 15.56 20.07 6.68
C ALA A 479 14.50 19.08 7.16
N VAL A 480 13.36 19.02 6.49
CA VAL A 480 12.25 18.11 6.82
C VAL A 480 11.69 17.38 5.59
N CYS A 481 12.28 17.61 4.41
CA CYS A 481 11.97 16.79 3.24
C CYS A 481 12.54 15.39 3.50
N SER A 482 11.64 14.41 3.65
CA SER A 482 11.98 13.04 4.04
C SER A 482 11.37 12.01 3.11
N GLY A 483 10.37 12.39 2.32
CA GLY A 483 9.66 11.47 1.45
C GLY A 483 10.44 11.11 0.19
N ARG A 484 9.99 10.05 -0.48
CA ARG A 484 10.55 9.54 -1.74
C ARG A 484 10.63 10.54 -2.90
N ALA A 485 9.96 11.68 -2.76
CA ALA A 485 9.90 12.71 -3.79
C ALA A 485 10.99 13.78 -3.60
N CYS A 486 11.65 13.80 -2.44
CA CYS A 486 12.74 14.73 -2.16
C CYS A 486 13.96 14.38 -3.00
N THR A 487 14.46 15.34 -3.79
CA THR A 487 15.76 15.26 -4.46
C THR A 487 16.89 15.73 -3.56
N SER A 488 16.56 16.54 -2.54
CA SER A 488 17.46 17.03 -1.50
C SER A 488 16.69 17.25 -0.20
N PRO A 489 17.29 17.02 0.98
CA PRO A 489 16.64 17.26 2.27
C PRO A 489 16.13 18.71 2.45
N ASP A 490 16.81 19.68 1.83
CA ASP A 490 16.51 21.12 1.98
C ASP A 490 15.35 21.63 1.11
N GLU A 491 14.69 20.75 0.36
CA GLU A 491 13.52 21.15 -0.45
C GLU A 491 12.30 21.49 0.38
N VAL A 492 12.23 20.99 1.61
CA VAL A 492 11.28 21.44 2.63
C VAL A 492 12.06 21.74 3.89
N ARG A 493 11.92 22.96 4.41
CA ARG A 493 12.61 23.40 5.63
C ARG A 493 11.62 23.96 6.64
N GLU A 494 11.86 23.64 7.90
CA GLU A 494 11.32 24.41 9.03
C GLU A 494 12.34 25.50 9.37
N LEU A 495 11.88 26.74 9.42
CA LEU A 495 12.67 27.95 9.63
C LEU A 495 12.13 28.69 10.85
N VAL A 496 13.02 29.18 11.69
CA VAL A 496 12.70 30.09 12.79
C VAL A 496 13.19 31.48 12.39
N LEU A 497 12.26 32.37 12.07
CA LEU A 497 12.55 33.74 11.66
C LEU A 497 12.47 34.65 12.90
N ALA A 498 13.51 35.45 13.12
CA ALA A 498 13.52 36.53 14.10
C ALA A 498 13.35 37.86 13.35
N PRO A 499 12.18 38.50 13.40
CA PRO A 499 11.95 39.78 12.76
C PRO A 499 12.93 40.84 13.28
N GLN A 500 13.41 41.73 12.40
CA GLN A 500 14.28 42.83 12.84
C GLN A 500 13.45 43.89 13.59
N PRO A 501 13.96 44.53 14.66
CA PRO A 501 13.26 45.60 15.35
C PRO A 501 12.79 46.70 14.38
N GLY A 502 11.53 47.10 14.49
CA GLY A 502 10.89 48.10 13.62
C GLY A 502 10.44 47.59 12.25
N ALA A 503 10.75 46.34 11.87
CA ALA A 503 10.29 45.77 10.61
C ALA A 503 8.76 45.70 10.57
N ARG A 504 8.16 46.15 9.46
CA ARG A 504 6.72 46.01 9.18
C ARG A 504 6.40 44.93 8.15
N ARG A 505 7.43 44.39 7.50
CA ARG A 505 7.32 43.34 6.49
C ARG A 505 8.53 42.42 6.54
N ILE A 506 8.30 41.15 6.27
CA ILE A 506 9.35 40.15 6.05
C ILE A 506 9.23 39.67 4.61
N VAL A 507 10.34 39.67 3.89
CA VAL A 507 10.38 39.28 2.47
C VAL A 507 11.23 38.02 2.35
N ILE A 508 10.69 37.00 1.69
CA ILE A 508 11.38 35.75 1.38
C ILE A 508 11.39 35.59 -0.14
N GLU A 509 12.57 35.60 -0.75
CA GLU A 509 12.72 35.17 -2.12
C GLU A 509 12.99 33.66 -2.13
N ALA A 510 12.20 32.90 -2.88
CA ALA A 510 12.29 31.45 -2.91
C ALA A 510 12.13 30.88 -4.34
N ALA A 511 12.91 29.85 -4.64
CA ALA A 511 12.77 29.04 -5.83
C ALA A 511 11.73 27.93 -5.60
N PRO A 512 10.84 27.64 -6.57
CA PRO A 512 9.91 26.52 -6.48
C PRO A 512 10.61 25.16 -6.62
N LEU A 513 9.93 24.13 -6.15
CA LEU A 513 10.23 22.74 -6.43
C LEU A 513 9.61 22.32 -7.77
N ASP A 514 10.31 21.47 -8.53
CA ASP A 514 9.79 20.84 -9.74
C ASP A 514 9.09 19.51 -9.38
N LEU A 515 7.77 19.47 -9.53
CA LEU A 515 6.95 18.29 -9.29
C LEU A 515 6.73 17.42 -10.55
N ALA A 516 7.22 17.84 -11.72
CA ALA A 516 6.97 17.14 -12.99
C ALA A 516 7.57 15.73 -13.02
N ALA A 517 8.71 15.51 -12.36
CA ALA A 517 9.31 14.19 -12.19
C ALA A 517 8.55 13.31 -11.17
N MET A 518 7.62 13.88 -10.41
CA MET A 518 7.08 13.30 -9.17
C MET A 518 5.57 13.01 -9.25
N SER A 519 4.84 13.63 -10.19
CA SER A 519 3.46 13.28 -10.52
C SER A 519 3.42 11.88 -11.13
N GLY A 520 2.82 10.90 -10.43
CA GLY A 520 2.69 9.55 -10.97
C GLY A 520 1.74 9.52 -12.17
N ASN A 521 1.95 8.57 -13.09
CA ASN A 521 1.09 8.36 -14.28
C ASN A 521 -0.42 8.20 -13.94
N GLY A 522 -0.74 7.82 -12.69
CA GLY A 522 -2.12 7.64 -12.23
C GLY A 522 -2.94 8.93 -12.09
N ASP A 523 -2.31 10.05 -11.73
CA ASP A 523 -3.03 11.34 -11.57
C ASP A 523 -3.26 12.02 -12.92
N ALA A 524 -2.29 11.87 -13.83
CA ALA A 524 -2.38 12.35 -15.21
C ALA A 524 -3.58 11.75 -15.95
N ALA A 525 -3.98 10.50 -15.65
CA ALA A 525 -5.10 9.82 -16.28
C ALA A 525 -6.45 10.55 -16.14
N TYR A 526 -6.57 11.46 -15.16
CA TYR A 526 -7.77 12.28 -14.92
C TYR A 526 -7.62 13.74 -15.34
N ARG A 527 -6.61 14.08 -16.16
CA ARG A 527 -6.33 15.46 -16.64
C ARG A 527 -6.51 15.55 -18.14
N HIS A 528 -7.05 16.65 -18.67
CA HIS A 528 -7.13 16.81 -20.12
C HIS A 528 -5.75 16.95 -20.79
N LEU A 529 -4.76 17.49 -20.10
CA LEU A 529 -3.41 17.72 -20.64
C LEU A 529 -2.41 16.70 -20.11
N GLN A 530 -1.63 16.09 -21.01
CA GLN A 530 -0.51 15.21 -20.67
C GLN A 530 0.70 15.46 -21.58
N VAL A 531 1.88 15.05 -21.12
CA VAL A 531 3.08 14.93 -21.96
C VAL A 531 3.33 13.45 -22.25
N LYS A 532 3.19 13.05 -23.51
CA LYS A 532 3.46 11.69 -24.01
C LYS A 532 4.64 11.76 -24.97
N ASP A 533 5.68 10.96 -24.70
CA ASP A 533 6.90 10.91 -25.52
C ASP A 533 7.51 12.30 -25.79
N GLY A 534 7.48 13.17 -24.78
CA GLY A 534 7.98 14.55 -24.86
C GLY A 534 7.06 15.55 -25.58
N ARG A 535 5.86 15.14 -26.01
CA ARG A 535 4.88 15.99 -26.72
C ARG A 535 3.62 16.22 -25.90
N LEU A 536 3.04 17.41 -26.03
CA LEU A 536 1.74 17.71 -25.43
C LEU A 536 0.63 16.97 -26.18
N ALA A 537 -0.30 16.41 -25.43
CA ALA A 537 -1.49 15.77 -25.98
C ALA A 537 -2.72 16.13 -25.14
N TRP A 538 -3.83 16.41 -25.83
CA TRP A 538 -5.14 16.42 -25.20
C TRP A 538 -5.63 14.98 -25.05
N GLN A 539 -6.19 14.66 -23.89
CA GLN A 539 -6.92 13.41 -23.70
C GLN A 539 -8.38 13.68 -23.34
N ALA A 540 -9.26 12.89 -23.94
CA ALA A 540 -10.64 12.81 -23.52
C ALA A 540 -10.68 12.16 -22.13
N VAL A 541 -10.97 12.96 -21.11
CA VAL A 541 -11.32 12.43 -19.80
C VAL A 541 -12.80 12.05 -19.89
N ALA A 542 -13.10 10.76 -19.84
CA ALA A 542 -14.48 10.31 -19.76
C ALA A 542 -15.10 10.99 -18.54
N GLN A 543 -16.18 11.75 -18.73
CA GLN A 543 -17.00 12.12 -17.58
C GLN A 543 -17.42 10.80 -16.96
N PRO A 544 -17.14 10.56 -15.67
CA PRO A 544 -17.69 9.39 -15.02
C PRO A 544 -19.18 9.46 -15.31
N ALA A 545 -19.74 8.38 -15.89
CA ALA A 545 -21.19 8.23 -15.92
C ALA A 545 -21.64 8.60 -14.51
N ARG A 546 -22.54 9.58 -14.39
CA ARG A 546 -23.18 9.90 -13.11
C ARG A 546 -23.94 8.63 -12.70
N ALA A 547 -23.23 7.62 -12.20
CA ALA A 547 -23.76 6.82 -11.13
C ALA A 547 -24.16 7.87 -10.12
N ALA A 548 -25.47 8.01 -9.91
CA ALA A 548 -25.98 8.80 -8.82
C ALA A 548 -25.38 8.18 -7.56
N THR A 549 -24.20 8.65 -7.16
CA THR A 549 -23.73 8.48 -5.80
C THR A 549 -24.74 9.27 -5.02
N GLY A 550 -25.74 8.58 -4.48
CA GLY A 550 -26.69 9.17 -3.56
C GLY A 550 -25.93 9.95 -2.51
N ALA A 551 -26.52 11.04 -2.00
CA ALA A 551 -25.94 11.73 -0.87
C ALA A 551 -25.60 10.68 0.22
N PRO A 552 -24.41 10.74 0.84
CA PRO A 552 -24.01 9.76 1.83
C PRO A 552 -25.09 9.66 2.90
N VAL A 553 -25.54 8.43 3.16
CA VAL A 553 -26.62 8.16 4.11
C VAL A 553 -26.09 8.39 5.52
N PRO A 554 -26.84 9.07 6.41
CA PRO A 554 -26.43 9.21 7.81
C PRO A 554 -26.22 7.85 8.48
N VAL A 555 -25.21 7.74 9.34
CA VAL A 555 -24.88 6.50 10.07
C VAL A 555 -24.89 6.78 11.57
N ARG A 556 -25.38 5.83 12.35
CA ARG A 556 -25.22 5.76 13.81
C ARG A 556 -24.49 4.48 14.18
N LEU A 557 -23.46 4.60 15.01
CA LEU A 557 -22.71 3.45 15.52
C LEU A 557 -22.81 3.39 17.04
N ALA A 558 -23.06 2.19 17.56
CA ALA A 558 -23.01 1.88 18.98
C ALA A 558 -22.00 0.77 19.29
N ASP A 559 -21.54 0.70 20.53
CA ASP A 559 -20.74 -0.41 21.04
C ASP A 559 -21.64 -1.60 21.38
N ARG A 560 -21.04 -2.72 21.82
CA ARG A 560 -21.79 -3.96 22.10
C ARG A 560 -22.86 -3.82 23.19
N SER A 561 -22.75 -2.80 24.04
CA SER A 561 -23.67 -2.51 25.15
C SER A 561 -24.71 -1.43 24.79
N GLY A 562 -24.63 -0.87 23.58
CA GLY A 562 -25.49 0.21 23.10
C GLY A 562 -24.94 1.61 23.36
N ALA A 563 -23.72 1.77 23.88
CA ALA A 563 -23.13 3.08 24.09
C ALA A 563 -22.79 3.76 22.74
N PRO A 564 -23.11 5.05 22.55
CA PRO A 564 -22.92 5.72 21.27
C PRO A 564 -21.44 5.93 20.94
N LEU A 565 -21.03 5.45 19.76
CA LEU A 565 -19.67 5.57 19.23
C LEU A 565 -19.56 6.64 18.13
N TRP A 566 -20.61 6.79 17.32
CA TRP A 566 -20.66 7.74 16.22
C TRP A 566 -22.08 8.30 16.04
N GLU A 567 -22.19 9.63 16.13
CA GLU A 567 -23.44 10.36 15.98
C GLU A 567 -23.19 11.72 15.33
N ALA A 568 -24.20 12.25 14.63
CA ALA A 568 -24.14 13.57 13.98
C ALA A 568 -22.90 13.76 13.05
N GLY A 569 -22.43 12.68 12.40
CA GLY A 569 -21.33 12.74 11.44
C GLY A 569 -19.93 12.79 12.06
N SER A 570 -19.77 12.49 13.36
CA SER A 570 -18.46 12.38 14.01
C SER A 570 -18.43 11.32 15.12
N ALA A 571 -17.22 10.86 15.48
CA ALA A 571 -17.05 9.96 16.63
C ALA A 571 -17.37 10.70 17.93
N THR A 572 -17.99 10.03 18.91
CA THR A 572 -18.29 10.65 20.22
C THR A 572 -17.01 10.99 20.99
N ARG A 573 -17.10 11.86 22.02
CA ARG A 573 -15.94 12.22 22.85
C ARG A 573 -15.33 11.00 23.52
N ASP A 574 -16.16 10.09 24.00
CA ASP A 574 -15.73 8.86 24.67
C ASP A 574 -15.07 7.91 23.69
N ALA A 575 -15.61 7.74 22.49
CA ALA A 575 -14.99 6.95 21.43
C ALA A 575 -13.62 7.53 21.00
N ARG A 576 -13.51 8.86 20.88
CA ARG A 576 -12.22 9.53 20.58
C ARG A 576 -11.20 9.30 21.70
N THR A 577 -11.63 9.42 22.95
CA THR A 577 -10.77 9.18 24.13
C THR A 577 -10.36 7.71 24.24
N ALA A 578 -11.23 6.79 23.82
CA ALA A 578 -10.95 5.35 23.75
C ALA A 578 -10.11 4.95 22.52
N GLY A 579 -9.68 5.91 21.71
CA GLY A 579 -8.83 5.60 20.57
C GLY A 579 -9.56 5.00 19.38
N LEU A 580 -10.82 5.36 19.14
CA LEU A 580 -11.62 4.80 18.04
C LEU A 580 -11.79 5.76 16.86
N ALA A 581 -11.24 6.97 16.93
CA ALA A 581 -11.48 8.01 15.93
C ALA A 581 -11.12 7.56 14.51
N THR A 582 -9.93 7.02 14.28
CA THR A 582 -9.51 6.57 12.95
C THR A 582 -10.30 5.36 12.46
N LEU A 583 -10.79 4.51 13.37
CA LEU A 583 -11.59 3.32 13.03
C LEU A 583 -13.01 3.69 12.60
N LEU A 584 -13.66 4.53 13.40
CA LEU A 584 -15.06 4.94 13.19
C LEU A 584 -15.18 5.99 12.10
N GLY A 585 -14.24 6.92 12.04
CA GLY A 585 -14.18 8.04 11.11
C GLY A 585 -13.58 9.29 11.76
N LEU A 586 -12.85 10.08 10.98
CA LEU A 586 -12.43 11.43 11.42
C LEU A 586 -13.37 12.52 10.87
N ASP A 587 -13.99 12.22 9.73
CA ASP A 587 -14.86 13.10 8.95
C ASP A 587 -15.83 12.20 8.18
N ALA A 588 -17.03 12.69 7.84
CA ALA A 588 -18.04 11.96 7.06
C ALA A 588 -17.52 11.48 5.68
N ARG A 589 -16.48 12.11 5.15
CA ARG A 589 -15.81 11.76 3.89
C ARG A 589 -14.70 10.73 4.05
N HIS A 590 -14.42 10.25 5.28
CA HIS A 590 -13.44 9.19 5.52
C HIS A 590 -13.99 7.84 5.04
N GLY A 591 -13.95 7.61 3.73
CA GLY A 591 -14.57 6.45 3.10
C GLY A 591 -14.12 5.10 3.65
N SER A 592 -12.84 4.93 4.00
CA SER A 592 -12.33 3.65 4.55
C SER A 592 -12.68 3.40 6.01
N SER A 593 -13.30 4.34 6.72
CA SER A 593 -13.74 4.14 8.11
C SER A 593 -15.05 3.34 8.18
N ILE A 594 -15.42 2.80 9.34
CA ILE A 594 -16.68 2.05 9.48
C ILE A 594 -17.88 2.93 9.10
N ALA A 595 -17.96 4.18 9.57
CA ALA A 595 -19.08 5.06 9.20
C ALA A 595 -19.08 5.36 7.70
N GLY A 596 -17.91 5.64 7.12
CA GLY A 596 -17.78 5.89 5.68
C GLY A 596 -18.07 4.66 4.81
N MET A 597 -17.83 3.46 5.33
CA MET A 597 -18.19 2.20 4.68
C MET A 597 -19.70 1.99 4.67
N LEU A 598 -20.36 2.15 5.81
CA LEU A 598 -21.81 1.97 5.91
C LEU A 598 -22.58 3.05 5.12
N ALA A 599 -22.05 4.27 5.05
CA ALA A 599 -22.63 5.35 4.24
C ALA A 599 -22.62 5.08 2.73
N ARG A 600 -21.86 4.09 2.24
CA ARG A 600 -21.88 3.62 0.84
C ARG A 600 -23.01 2.65 0.53
N LEU A 601 -23.67 2.11 1.56
CA LEU A 601 -24.77 1.18 1.35
C LEU A 601 -25.97 1.90 0.72
N PRO A 602 -26.73 1.23 -0.15
CA PRO A 602 -28.00 1.77 -0.62
C PRO A 602 -28.97 1.95 0.56
N ALA A 603 -29.61 3.12 0.64
CA ALA A 603 -30.73 3.35 1.54
C ALA A 603 -31.98 3.73 0.74
N PRO A 604 -32.75 2.75 0.24
CA PRO A 604 -33.94 3.00 -0.57
C PRO A 604 -34.98 3.90 0.12
N SER A 605 -35.02 3.86 1.45
CA SER A 605 -35.93 4.66 2.29
C SER A 605 -35.35 6.00 2.75
N GLY A 606 -34.09 6.29 2.44
CA GLY A 606 -33.35 7.45 2.96
C GLY A 606 -33.11 7.43 4.48
N ARG A 607 -33.48 6.33 5.18
CA ARG A 607 -33.29 6.20 6.62
C ARG A 607 -31.81 6.06 6.97
N PRO A 608 -31.37 6.62 8.11
CA PRO A 608 -30.03 6.40 8.63
C PRO A 608 -29.74 4.91 8.85
N HIS A 609 -28.54 4.46 8.51
CA HIS A 609 -28.08 3.12 8.91
C HIS A 609 -27.74 3.12 10.39
N ALA A 610 -28.17 2.07 11.11
CA ALA A 610 -27.85 1.86 12.51
C ALA A 610 -27.06 0.56 12.67
N ALA A 611 -25.88 0.65 13.27
CA ALA A 611 -25.01 -0.51 13.47
C ALA A 611 -24.45 -0.60 14.88
N THR A 612 -24.24 -1.84 15.32
CA THR A 612 -23.64 -2.19 16.60
C THR A 612 -22.32 -2.88 16.34
N LEU A 613 -21.26 -2.48 17.03
CA LEU A 613 -19.94 -3.11 16.97
C LEU A 613 -19.77 -4.13 18.10
N THR A 614 -18.88 -5.09 17.93
CA THR A 614 -18.51 -6.06 18.98
C THR A 614 -17.65 -5.46 20.09
N LEU A 615 -17.12 -4.25 19.87
CA LEU A 615 -16.27 -3.53 20.80
C LEU A 615 -17.01 -3.25 22.11
N ASP A 616 -16.28 -3.38 23.21
CA ASP A 616 -16.67 -2.90 24.53
C ASP A 616 -15.93 -1.58 24.79
N LEU A 617 -16.67 -0.48 24.92
CA LEU A 617 -16.06 0.85 24.97
C LEU A 617 -15.14 1.05 26.18
N ASP A 618 -15.47 0.48 27.34
CA ASP A 618 -14.67 0.61 28.55
C ASP A 618 -13.40 -0.22 28.48
N LEU A 619 -13.50 -1.44 27.96
CA LEU A 619 -12.37 -2.32 27.70
C LEU A 619 -11.45 -1.73 26.63
N GLN A 620 -12.02 -1.14 25.57
CA GLN A 620 -11.28 -0.43 24.54
C GLN A 620 -10.51 0.76 25.13
N ARG A 621 -11.17 1.59 25.95
CA ARG A 621 -10.53 2.74 26.62
C ARG A 621 -9.36 2.31 27.49
N THR A 622 -9.57 1.24 28.28
CA THR A 622 -8.52 0.67 29.13
C THR A 622 -7.37 0.11 28.30
N SER A 623 -7.69 -0.64 27.24
CA SER A 623 -6.71 -1.22 26.32
C SER A 623 -5.85 -0.15 25.65
N GLN A 624 -6.46 0.95 25.19
CA GLN A 624 -5.74 2.07 24.60
C GLN A 624 -4.85 2.78 25.63
N ALA A 625 -5.35 3.07 26.82
CA ALA A 625 -4.58 3.74 27.87
C ALA A 625 -3.37 2.91 28.32
N VAL A 626 -3.53 1.58 28.45
CA VAL A 626 -2.45 0.64 28.75
C VAL A 626 -1.43 0.59 27.61
N LEU A 627 -1.88 0.53 26.35
CA LEU A 627 -1.00 0.53 25.18
C LEU A 627 -0.17 1.82 25.09
N ASP A 628 -0.80 2.98 25.33
CA ASP A 628 -0.13 4.28 25.32
C ASP A 628 0.84 4.44 26.49
N CYS A 629 0.49 3.91 27.67
CA CYS A 629 1.34 3.96 28.84
C CYS A 629 2.55 3.00 28.73
N VAL A 630 2.26 1.70 28.66
CA VAL A 630 3.27 0.65 28.76
C VAL A 630 3.95 0.44 27.41
N GLY A 631 3.19 0.33 26.32
CA GLY A 631 3.72 0.01 25.00
C GLY A 631 4.45 1.16 24.33
N LEU A 632 3.83 2.35 24.26
CA LEU A 632 4.45 3.50 23.60
C LEU A 632 5.49 4.18 24.49
N ARG A 633 5.10 4.50 25.73
CA ARG A 633 5.91 5.32 26.66
C ARG A 633 6.78 4.53 27.63
N ARG A 634 6.71 3.20 27.66
CA ARG A 634 7.41 2.36 28.66
C ARG A 634 7.15 2.76 30.12
N GLY A 635 5.98 3.32 30.40
CA GLY A 635 5.56 3.68 31.75
C GLY A 635 5.02 2.48 32.54
N GLN A 636 4.65 2.74 33.78
CA GLN A 636 3.95 1.81 34.65
C GLN A 636 2.48 2.21 34.75
N TRP A 637 1.60 1.26 34.42
CA TRP A 637 0.17 1.38 34.67
C TRP A 637 -0.12 0.96 36.11
N ASP A 638 -1.05 1.58 36.82
CA ASP A 638 -1.49 1.18 38.17
C ASP A 638 -2.92 0.61 38.21
N GLY A 639 -3.61 0.59 37.07
CA GLY A 639 -5.04 0.25 36.95
C GLY A 639 -5.88 1.42 36.43
N ALA A 640 -5.43 2.66 36.64
CA ALA A 640 -6.13 3.87 36.22
C ALA A 640 -5.25 4.95 35.61
N ARG A 641 -3.98 5.06 36.03
CA ARG A 641 -3.04 6.11 35.64
C ARG A 641 -1.72 5.52 35.15
N CYS A 642 -1.05 6.32 34.34
CA CYS A 642 0.30 6.05 33.85
C CYS A 642 1.33 6.87 34.64
N SER A 643 2.38 6.21 35.11
CA SER A 643 3.52 6.85 35.79
C SER A 643 4.84 6.49 35.10
N GLY A 644 5.87 7.34 35.22
CA GLY A 644 7.23 7.05 34.75
C GLY A 644 7.40 6.89 33.22
N GLY A 645 6.42 7.28 32.41
CA GLY A 645 6.49 7.17 30.96
C GLY A 645 7.46 8.18 30.33
N VAL A 646 8.18 7.75 29.30
CA VAL A 646 9.09 8.59 28.50
C VAL A 646 8.50 8.89 27.12
N THR A 647 9.02 9.91 26.44
CA THR A 647 8.64 10.21 25.06
C THR A 647 8.97 9.01 24.15
N PRO A 648 7.99 8.50 23.38
CA PRO A 648 8.24 7.39 22.47
C PRO A 648 9.27 7.78 21.39
N PRO A 649 10.19 6.87 20.99
CA PRO A 649 11.03 7.08 19.82
C PRO A 649 10.19 7.35 18.56
N ALA A 650 10.74 8.15 17.66
CA ALA A 650 10.09 8.45 16.39
C ALA A 650 9.74 7.15 15.64
N LYS A 651 8.56 7.14 14.99
CA LYS A 651 8.03 6.01 14.21
C LYS A 651 7.75 4.73 15.01
N ARG A 652 7.84 4.73 16.35
CA ARG A 652 7.38 3.59 17.17
C ARG A 652 5.90 3.32 16.90
N GLN A 653 5.58 2.08 16.61
CA GLN A 653 4.22 1.58 16.44
C GLN A 653 3.89 0.58 17.55
N ALA A 654 2.61 0.49 17.91
CA ALA A 654 2.12 -0.49 18.86
C ALA A 654 0.68 -0.89 18.53
N GLY A 655 0.27 -2.09 18.94
CA GLY A 655 -1.08 -2.57 18.72
C GLY A 655 -1.44 -3.66 19.70
N LEU A 656 -2.73 -3.74 20.04
CA LEU A 656 -3.29 -4.68 20.99
C LEU A 656 -4.68 -5.11 20.51
N VAL A 657 -4.93 -6.41 20.51
CA VAL A 657 -6.26 -6.99 20.26
C VAL A 657 -6.63 -7.89 21.44
N LEU A 658 -7.90 -7.83 21.83
CA LEU A 658 -8.54 -8.78 22.73
C LEU A 658 -9.85 -9.25 22.07
N LEU A 659 -10.06 -10.56 21.96
CA LEU A 659 -11.21 -11.16 21.31
C LEU A 659 -11.77 -12.34 22.12
N ASP A 660 -13.06 -12.60 21.96
CA ASP A 660 -13.72 -13.82 22.45
C ASP A 660 -13.57 -14.94 21.41
N THR A 661 -12.95 -16.07 21.80
CA THR A 661 -12.66 -17.15 20.86
C THR A 661 -13.88 -17.95 20.44
N GLY A 662 -14.94 -17.97 21.27
CA GLY A 662 -16.15 -18.75 21.00
C GLY A 662 -17.02 -18.09 19.92
N SER A 663 -17.15 -16.76 19.98
CA SER A 663 -17.97 -15.98 19.04
C SER A 663 -17.17 -15.35 17.90
N GLY A 664 -15.86 -15.14 18.09
CA GLY A 664 -15.03 -14.34 17.18
C GLY A 664 -15.20 -12.82 17.38
N ASP A 665 -15.93 -12.38 18.41
CA ASP A 665 -16.13 -10.95 18.72
C ASP A 665 -14.80 -10.28 19.07
N ILE A 666 -14.44 -9.23 18.34
CA ILE A 666 -13.33 -8.35 18.72
C ILE A 666 -13.81 -7.40 19.82
N LEU A 667 -13.29 -7.57 21.03
CA LEU A 667 -13.71 -6.83 22.22
C LEU A 667 -12.97 -5.50 22.36
N ALA A 668 -11.69 -5.50 21.99
CA ALA A 668 -10.86 -4.31 21.90
C ALA A 668 -9.84 -4.45 20.76
N ALA A 669 -9.60 -3.35 20.07
CA ALA A 669 -8.59 -3.18 19.02
C ALA A 669 -7.90 -1.83 19.21
N ALA A 670 -6.89 -1.79 20.08
CA ALA A 670 -6.11 -0.60 20.39
C ALA A 670 -4.87 -0.51 19.47
N GLY A 671 -4.43 0.71 19.14
CA GLY A 671 -3.33 0.91 18.21
C GLY A 671 -2.63 2.27 18.34
N SER A 672 -1.38 2.32 17.92
CA SER A 672 -0.65 3.58 17.72
C SER A 672 -1.17 4.28 16.46
N GLY A 673 -1.62 5.53 16.59
CA GLY A 673 -2.10 6.33 15.45
C GLY A 673 -3.15 7.39 15.79
N LEU A 674 -3.42 7.64 17.07
CA LEU A 674 -4.74 8.12 17.43
C LEU A 674 -5.00 9.61 17.50
N GLN A 675 -4.00 10.46 17.27
CA GLN A 675 -4.24 11.90 17.17
C GLN A 675 -3.27 12.51 16.17
N SER A 676 -3.57 12.33 14.88
CA SER A 676 -3.01 13.27 13.92
C SER A 676 -3.78 14.58 14.03
N ASN A 677 -3.06 15.65 14.35
CA ASN A 677 -3.59 17.01 14.32
C ASN A 677 -3.47 17.62 12.92
N ALA A 678 -3.13 16.81 11.91
CA ALA A 678 -3.06 17.28 10.53
C ALA A 678 -4.47 17.56 9.99
N PRO A 679 -4.65 18.59 9.16
CA PRO A 679 -5.92 18.86 8.49
C PRO A 679 -6.40 17.65 7.67
N TRP A 680 -7.72 17.42 7.64
CA TRP A 680 -8.32 16.31 6.88
C TRP A 680 -7.86 16.20 5.42
N PRO A 681 -7.75 17.29 4.63
CA PRO A 681 -7.25 17.19 3.25
C PRO A 681 -5.85 16.59 3.14
N GLU A 682 -4.93 16.95 4.05
CA GLU A 682 -3.56 16.40 4.07
C GLU A 682 -3.57 14.92 4.43
N LEU A 683 -4.37 14.52 5.43
CA LEU A 683 -4.55 13.11 5.80
C LEU A 683 -5.10 12.29 4.64
N ARG A 684 -6.16 12.77 4.00
CA ARG A 684 -6.78 12.13 2.82
C ARG A 684 -5.77 11.99 1.68
N ASP A 685 -5.02 13.04 1.38
CA ASP A 685 -4.11 13.05 0.24
C ASP A 685 -2.87 12.19 0.50
N PHE A 686 -2.35 12.19 1.72
CA PHE A 686 -1.32 11.26 2.14
C PHE A 686 -1.80 9.81 2.09
N ASP A 687 -3.00 9.53 2.59
CA ASP A 687 -3.59 8.20 2.53
C ASP A 687 -3.76 7.67 1.10
N ARG A 688 -4.13 8.55 0.15
CA ARG A 688 -4.23 8.17 -1.26
C ARG A 688 -2.89 7.88 -1.91
N VAL A 689 -1.82 8.54 -1.46
CA VAL A 689 -0.48 8.47 -2.04
C VAL A 689 0.37 7.35 -1.41
N ASP A 690 0.17 7.12 -0.12
CA ASP A 690 0.90 6.16 0.70
C ASP A 690 -0.03 5.59 1.80
N PRO A 691 -1.05 4.79 1.43
CA PRO A 691 -2.03 4.28 2.37
C PRO A 691 -1.41 3.38 3.43
N ALA A 692 -0.28 2.74 3.11
CA ALA A 692 0.41 1.81 3.98
C ALA A 692 1.02 2.53 5.21
N ARG A 693 1.63 3.70 5.00
CA ARG A 693 2.22 4.53 6.07
C ARG A 693 1.24 5.56 6.66
N SER A 694 0.00 5.56 6.21
CA SER A 694 -1.02 6.51 6.65
C SER A 694 -1.32 6.36 8.15
N PRO A 695 -1.44 7.48 8.90
CA PRO A 695 -1.86 7.44 10.30
C PRO A 695 -3.32 6.99 10.47
N LEU A 696 -4.07 6.83 9.37
CA LEU A 696 -5.45 6.31 9.39
C LEU A 696 -5.50 4.78 9.53
N ARG A 697 -4.37 4.08 9.45
CA ARG A 697 -4.32 2.61 9.53
C ARG A 697 -4.43 2.10 10.96
N GLN A 698 -5.18 1.03 11.13
CA GLN A 698 -5.39 0.40 12.44
C GLN A 698 -4.28 -0.60 12.75
N ALA A 699 -3.29 -0.22 13.56
CA ALA A 699 -2.14 -1.09 13.84
C ALA A 699 -2.52 -2.45 14.48
N ALA A 700 -3.71 -2.56 15.07
CA ALA A 700 -4.30 -3.78 15.62
C ALA A 700 -4.57 -4.88 14.56
N PHE A 701 -4.94 -4.51 13.34
CA PHE A 701 -5.32 -5.46 12.29
C PHE A 701 -5.02 -5.01 10.86
N GLN A 702 -4.30 -3.91 10.67
CA GLN A 702 -3.79 -3.42 9.38
C GLN A 702 -2.29 -3.11 9.52
N HIS A 703 -1.55 -3.32 8.44
CA HIS A 703 -0.11 -3.07 8.39
C HIS A 703 0.36 -2.85 6.95
N ASP A 704 1.51 -2.18 6.80
CA ASP A 704 2.17 -1.86 5.53
C ASP A 704 2.97 -3.01 4.90
N GLY A 705 3.26 -4.06 5.66
CA GLY A 705 4.10 -5.16 5.21
C GLY A 705 5.60 -4.94 5.46
N GLY A 706 5.98 -3.94 6.25
CA GLY A 706 7.36 -3.70 6.64
C GLY A 706 7.90 -4.74 7.64
N ALA A 707 9.23 -4.84 7.75
CA ALA A 707 9.93 -5.72 8.70
C ALA A 707 9.56 -5.45 10.18
N GLU A 708 9.07 -4.24 10.49
CA GLU A 708 8.54 -3.88 11.80
C GLU A 708 7.31 -4.70 12.22
N ARG A 709 6.75 -5.51 11.33
CA ARG A 709 5.53 -6.31 11.54
C ARG A 709 5.80 -7.81 11.63
N SER A 710 7.06 -8.22 11.65
CA SER A 710 7.40 -9.63 11.82
C SER A 710 7.07 -10.11 13.24
N PRO A 711 6.28 -11.20 13.39
CA PRO A 711 5.86 -11.72 14.69
C PRO A 711 7.02 -12.34 15.51
N GLY A 712 8.10 -12.72 14.83
CA GLY A 712 9.21 -13.45 15.45
C GLY A 712 8.71 -14.73 16.14
N SER A 713 9.26 -15.02 17.33
CA SER A 713 8.99 -16.28 18.03
C SER A 713 7.53 -16.53 18.45
N THR A 714 6.60 -15.57 18.35
CA THR A 714 5.17 -15.87 18.52
C THR A 714 4.62 -16.74 17.39
N PHE A 715 5.19 -16.64 16.19
CA PHE A 715 4.82 -17.48 15.05
C PHE A 715 5.11 -18.98 15.27
N LYS A 716 5.97 -19.33 16.24
CA LYS A 716 6.21 -20.73 16.60
C LYS A 716 4.96 -21.47 17.06
N ILE A 717 3.88 -20.77 17.44
CA ILE A 717 2.56 -21.37 17.63
C ILE A 717 2.06 -22.01 16.32
N VAL A 718 2.14 -21.27 15.22
CA VAL A 718 1.76 -21.76 13.88
C VAL A 718 2.72 -22.85 13.41
N SER A 719 4.03 -22.66 13.62
CA SER A 719 5.01 -23.71 13.32
C SER A 719 4.74 -24.99 14.10
N ALA A 720 4.41 -24.90 15.39
CA ALA A 720 4.08 -26.05 16.23
C ALA A 720 2.85 -26.82 15.71
N LEU A 721 1.78 -26.09 15.37
CA LEU A 721 0.59 -26.70 14.76
C LEU A 721 0.90 -27.35 13.40
N GLY A 722 1.76 -26.73 12.59
CA GLY A 722 2.23 -27.33 11.33
C GLY A 722 3.09 -28.58 11.52
N LEU A 723 3.92 -28.62 12.57
CA LEU A 723 4.69 -29.82 12.93
C LEU A 723 3.78 -30.95 13.41
N GLU A 724 2.79 -30.65 14.25
CA GLU A 724 1.79 -31.65 14.68
C GLU A 724 0.95 -32.16 13.50
N LEU A 725 0.66 -31.31 12.51
CA LEU A 725 0.02 -31.74 11.26
C LEU A 725 0.89 -32.74 10.49
N ALA A 726 2.19 -32.49 10.39
CA ALA A 726 3.14 -33.38 9.73
C ALA A 726 3.32 -34.71 10.49
N ALA A 727 3.35 -34.64 11.82
CA ALA A 727 3.53 -35.78 12.72
C ALA A 727 2.43 -36.85 12.59
N LYS A 728 1.21 -36.48 12.14
CA LYS A 728 0.14 -37.44 11.83
C LYS A 728 0.57 -38.52 10.83
N SER A 729 1.53 -38.20 9.95
CA SER A 729 2.06 -39.10 8.92
C SER A 729 3.52 -39.51 9.14
N ASP A 730 4.19 -38.99 10.17
CA ASP A 730 5.59 -39.31 10.49
C ASP A 730 5.73 -39.67 11.98
N PRO A 731 5.73 -40.97 12.32
CA PRO A 731 5.87 -41.44 13.70
C PRO A 731 7.18 -41.01 14.38
N ARG A 732 8.26 -40.80 13.61
CA ARG A 732 9.55 -40.35 14.18
C ARG A 732 9.48 -38.87 14.54
N LEU A 733 8.82 -38.07 13.71
CA LEU A 733 8.52 -36.68 14.05
C LEU A 733 7.59 -36.62 15.27
N ASP A 734 6.52 -37.42 15.33
CA ASP A 734 5.64 -37.47 16.52
C ASP A 734 6.41 -37.80 17.81
N ALA A 735 7.32 -38.78 17.76
CA ALA A 735 8.18 -39.10 18.89
C ALA A 735 9.11 -37.93 19.27
N LEU A 736 9.65 -37.18 18.31
CA LEU A 736 10.47 -35.99 18.56
C LEU A 736 9.63 -34.88 19.23
N LEU A 737 8.41 -34.65 18.76
CA LEU A 737 7.48 -33.69 19.35
C LEU A 737 7.07 -34.12 20.78
N GLY A 738 6.89 -35.42 21.01
CA GLY A 738 6.53 -36.01 22.30
C GLY A 738 7.63 -35.96 23.36
N GLY A 739 8.89 -35.78 22.96
CA GLY A 739 10.03 -35.66 23.86
C GLY A 739 10.95 -36.86 23.80
N MET A 740 12.13 -36.67 23.20
CA MET A 740 13.18 -37.67 23.13
C MET A 740 14.33 -37.34 24.09
N PRO A 741 15.09 -38.34 24.57
CA PRO A 741 16.37 -38.08 25.24
C PRO A 741 17.31 -37.28 24.34
N LEU A 742 18.09 -36.35 24.90
CA LEU A 742 18.98 -35.48 24.12
C LEU A 742 19.94 -36.24 23.20
N ALA A 743 20.51 -37.35 23.68
CA ALA A 743 21.36 -38.23 22.88
C ALA A 743 20.59 -38.88 21.72
N GLY A 744 19.33 -39.26 21.95
CA GLY A 744 18.45 -39.80 20.92
C GLY A 744 18.12 -38.78 19.82
N ILE A 745 17.93 -37.51 20.20
CA ILE A 745 17.74 -36.41 19.23
C ILE A 745 18.98 -36.24 18.34
N ASN A 746 20.17 -36.21 18.94
CA ASN A 746 21.43 -36.11 18.20
C ASN A 746 21.64 -37.32 17.29
N ALA A 747 21.37 -38.52 17.77
CA ALA A 747 21.44 -39.74 16.96
C ALA A 747 20.47 -39.68 15.77
N TYR A 748 19.24 -39.20 15.98
CA TYR A 748 18.25 -39.03 14.91
C TYR A 748 18.72 -38.02 13.84
N ALA A 749 19.30 -36.89 14.26
CA ALA A 749 19.87 -35.90 13.34
C ALA A 749 21.04 -36.49 12.52
N THR A 750 22.00 -37.11 13.19
CA THR A 750 23.19 -37.72 12.58
C THR A 750 22.81 -38.83 11.60
N ALA A 751 21.89 -39.73 11.97
CA ALA A 751 21.42 -40.81 11.11
C ALA A 751 20.77 -40.32 9.80
N ARG A 752 20.30 -39.07 9.76
CA ARG A 752 19.73 -38.43 8.57
C ARG A 752 20.67 -37.41 7.91
N GLY A 753 21.91 -37.30 8.38
CA GLY A 753 22.92 -36.40 7.84
C GLY A 753 22.66 -34.91 8.13
N TYR A 754 21.80 -34.56 9.09
CA TYR A 754 21.60 -33.18 9.50
C TYR A 754 22.67 -32.76 10.50
N ALA A 755 23.30 -31.61 10.27
CA ALA A 755 24.21 -30.98 11.23
C ALA A 755 23.42 -30.25 12.34
N PHE A 756 22.50 -30.95 13.00
CA PHE A 756 21.80 -30.48 14.19
C PHE A 756 22.44 -31.09 15.44
N ARG A 757 22.59 -30.27 16.48
CA ARG A 757 23.07 -30.71 17.79
C ARG A 757 22.30 -30.03 18.91
N THR A 758 21.95 -30.78 19.94
CA THR A 758 21.27 -30.24 21.14
C THR A 758 22.16 -29.35 22.00
N ASP A 759 23.48 -29.55 21.99
CA ASP A 759 24.46 -28.69 22.66
C ASP A 759 24.95 -27.53 21.76
N GLY A 760 24.44 -27.42 20.53
CA GLY A 760 24.79 -26.35 19.60
C GLY A 760 23.93 -25.09 19.77
N ALA A 761 24.58 -23.92 19.87
CA ALA A 761 23.90 -22.63 19.84
C ALA A 761 23.35 -22.26 18.44
N THR A 762 23.81 -22.95 17.39
CA THR A 762 23.46 -22.66 15.99
C THR A 762 22.98 -23.90 15.23
N TYR A 763 22.12 -23.70 14.23
CA TYR A 763 21.74 -24.70 13.25
C TYR A 763 21.78 -24.12 11.83
N PRO A 764 22.51 -24.76 10.89
CA PRO A 764 23.40 -25.91 11.06
C PRO A 764 24.58 -25.63 11.98
N PHE A 765 25.09 -26.68 12.63
CA PHE A 765 26.26 -26.62 13.52
C PHE A 765 27.56 -26.70 12.71
N GLY A 766 28.60 -25.97 13.13
CA GLY A 766 29.98 -26.15 12.65
C GLY A 766 30.29 -25.67 11.21
N GLY A 767 29.40 -24.92 10.56
CA GLY A 767 29.60 -24.41 9.20
C GLY A 767 29.71 -22.89 9.10
N ASN A 768 30.39 -22.39 8.07
CA ASN A 768 30.54 -20.95 7.75
C ASN A 768 29.33 -20.38 6.98
N GLY A 769 28.25 -21.15 6.80
CA GLY A 769 27.08 -20.78 6.02
C GLY A 769 25.96 -20.09 6.83
N ALA A 770 24.89 -19.71 6.13
CA ALA A 770 23.73 -19.07 6.73
C ALA A 770 23.03 -19.98 7.77
N ARG A 771 22.97 -19.51 9.01
CA ARG A 771 22.57 -20.29 10.20
C ARG A 771 21.50 -19.57 11.01
N ILE A 772 20.76 -20.34 11.79
CA ILE A 772 19.86 -19.86 12.83
C ILE A 772 20.58 -19.99 14.17
N THR A 773 20.53 -18.94 14.98
CA THR A 773 21.07 -18.90 16.34
C THR A 773 19.94 -18.93 17.36
N ASN A 774 20.19 -19.59 18.49
CA ASN A 774 19.36 -19.40 19.67
C ASN A 774 19.62 -18.02 20.29
N PHE A 775 18.61 -17.50 20.99
CA PHE A 775 18.75 -16.22 21.69
C PHE A 775 19.79 -16.32 22.81
N ARG A 776 20.71 -15.35 22.89
CA ARG A 776 21.84 -15.30 23.86
C ARG A 776 22.68 -16.59 23.90
N ASP A 777 22.90 -17.21 22.74
CA ASP A 777 23.73 -18.42 22.57
C ASP A 777 23.32 -19.61 23.47
N GLY A 778 22.06 -19.65 23.90
CA GLY A 778 21.55 -20.71 24.78
C GLY A 778 21.59 -22.09 24.11
N THR A 779 22.03 -23.09 24.87
CA THR A 779 22.03 -24.51 24.50
C THR A 779 20.75 -25.21 24.97
N LEU A 780 20.32 -26.27 24.27
CA LEU A 780 19.04 -26.94 24.55
C LEU A 780 19.14 -27.89 25.75
N ASP A 781 20.33 -28.38 26.06
CA ASP A 781 20.63 -29.31 27.16
C ASP A 781 20.12 -28.83 28.52
N ARG A 782 20.34 -27.55 28.85
CA ARG A 782 19.89 -26.91 30.10
C ARG A 782 18.37 -26.74 30.18
N ARG A 783 17.64 -27.03 29.10
CA ARG A 783 16.19 -26.84 28.96
C ARG A 783 15.44 -28.17 28.87
N ALA A 784 16.16 -29.29 28.90
CA ALA A 784 15.58 -30.61 28.99
C ALA A 784 14.92 -30.82 30.36
N GLN A 785 13.84 -31.60 30.37
CA GLN A 785 13.15 -32.05 31.57
C GLN A 785 13.32 -33.56 31.66
N ASP A 786 13.85 -34.05 32.78
CA ASP A 786 14.18 -35.47 32.98
C ASP A 786 15.06 -36.04 31.85
N GLY A 787 15.99 -35.22 31.34
CA GLY A 787 16.88 -35.55 30.23
C GLY A 787 16.21 -35.62 28.85
N LYS A 788 14.91 -35.29 28.75
CA LYS A 788 14.13 -35.29 27.51
C LYS A 788 13.77 -33.88 27.06
N LEU A 789 13.62 -33.71 25.75
CA LEU A 789 13.21 -32.45 25.14
C LEU A 789 12.23 -32.72 24.00
N GLY A 790 11.07 -32.07 24.05
CA GLY A 790 10.04 -32.11 23.01
C GLY A 790 9.47 -30.73 22.71
N LEU A 791 8.32 -30.72 22.03
CA LEU A 791 7.66 -29.50 21.56
C LEU A 791 7.29 -28.55 22.72
N SER A 792 6.84 -29.09 23.85
CA SER A 792 6.48 -28.30 25.03
C SER A 792 7.66 -27.48 25.57
N GLN A 793 8.82 -28.11 25.77
CA GLN A 793 10.04 -27.42 26.21
C GLN A 793 10.55 -26.45 25.13
N ALA A 794 10.51 -26.86 23.86
CA ALA A 794 10.92 -25.99 22.75
C ALA A 794 10.09 -24.70 22.67
N LEU A 795 8.79 -24.76 22.93
CA LEU A 795 7.91 -23.59 23.03
C LEU A 795 8.19 -22.74 24.28
N THR A 796 8.27 -23.39 25.45
CA THR A 796 8.51 -22.75 26.76
C THR A 796 9.73 -21.83 26.74
N TYR A 797 10.84 -22.36 26.21
CA TYR A 797 12.14 -21.68 26.16
C TYR A 797 12.45 -21.05 24.80
N SER A 798 11.51 -21.11 23.85
CA SER A 798 11.61 -20.47 22.55
C SER A 798 12.86 -20.88 21.75
N LEU A 799 13.14 -22.17 21.63
CA LEU A 799 14.37 -22.71 21.02
C LEU A 799 14.36 -22.58 19.48
N ASN A 800 15.10 -21.61 18.92
CA ASN A 800 15.10 -21.32 17.48
C ASN A 800 15.63 -22.48 16.64
N THR A 801 16.75 -23.08 17.05
CA THR A 801 17.40 -24.16 16.28
C THR A 801 16.51 -25.40 16.15
N TRP A 802 15.76 -25.73 17.20
CA TRP A 802 14.82 -26.86 17.20
C TRP A 802 13.68 -26.65 16.20
N PHE A 803 13.06 -25.46 16.19
CA PHE A 803 12.00 -25.12 15.22
C PHE A 803 12.52 -25.05 13.78
N ALA A 804 13.73 -24.51 13.58
CA ALA A 804 14.37 -24.45 12.28
C ALA A 804 14.62 -25.84 11.69
N TRP A 805 15.13 -26.78 12.51
CA TRP A 805 15.34 -28.16 12.09
C TRP A 805 14.03 -28.93 11.92
N GLY A 806 13.08 -28.79 12.85
CA GLY A 806 11.75 -29.38 12.74
C GLY A 806 11.03 -28.98 11.45
N ALA A 807 11.13 -27.70 11.06
CA ALA A 807 10.58 -27.24 9.79
C ALA A 807 11.23 -27.94 8.58
N GLU A 808 12.56 -28.14 8.59
CA GLU A 808 13.22 -28.90 7.52
C GLU A 808 12.78 -30.35 7.44
N LEU A 809 12.56 -31.00 8.60
CA LEU A 809 12.05 -32.37 8.66
C LEU A 809 10.64 -32.49 8.09
N SER A 810 9.79 -31.48 8.35
CA SER A 810 8.38 -31.50 7.94
C SER A 810 8.11 -31.05 6.50
N ASP A 811 9.01 -30.27 5.88
CA ASP A 811 8.77 -29.68 4.56
C ASP A 811 9.14 -30.67 3.45
N ALA A 812 8.11 -31.19 2.77
CA ALA A 812 8.28 -32.18 1.71
C ALA A 812 9.10 -31.63 0.52
N SER A 813 9.13 -30.31 0.29
CA SER A 813 9.94 -29.70 -0.76
C SER A 813 11.45 -29.95 -0.60
N LEU A 814 11.89 -30.31 0.61
CA LEU A 814 13.29 -30.64 0.92
C LEU A 814 13.61 -32.12 0.75
N LEU A 815 12.61 -32.95 0.45
CA LEU A 815 12.73 -34.39 0.18
C LEU A 815 13.40 -35.18 1.32
N GLY A 816 13.28 -34.69 2.56
CA GLY A 816 13.82 -35.35 3.76
C GLY A 816 15.37 -35.43 3.81
N LYS A 817 16.07 -34.62 3.01
CA LYS A 817 17.54 -34.55 2.91
C LYS A 817 18.10 -33.30 3.61
N PRO A 818 19.37 -33.30 4.07
CA PRO A 818 20.02 -32.12 4.67
C PRO A 818 20.44 -31.05 3.64
N GLN A 819 20.55 -31.41 2.36
CA GLN A 819 20.88 -30.52 1.25
C GLN A 819 20.04 -30.85 0.01
N GLY A 820 19.96 -29.92 -0.94
CA GLY A 820 19.14 -30.07 -2.15
C GLY A 820 17.64 -29.88 -1.92
N GLY A 821 16.82 -30.50 -2.77
CA GLY A 821 15.36 -30.30 -2.82
C GLY A 821 14.96 -29.12 -3.71
N VAL A 822 13.72 -28.64 -3.55
CA VAL A 822 13.16 -27.50 -4.29
C VAL A 822 12.57 -26.48 -3.30
N PRO A 823 13.38 -25.86 -2.43
CA PRO A 823 12.89 -24.86 -1.47
C PRO A 823 12.25 -23.65 -2.16
N SER A 824 12.55 -23.39 -3.43
CA SER A 824 12.01 -22.28 -4.20
C SER A 824 10.59 -22.47 -4.73
N LEU A 825 9.89 -23.57 -4.38
CA LEU A 825 8.49 -23.78 -4.80
C LEU A 825 7.60 -22.56 -4.52
N ARG A 826 6.73 -22.27 -5.48
CA ARG A 826 5.73 -21.19 -5.44
C ARG A 826 4.33 -21.76 -5.54
N ALA A 827 3.38 -21.05 -4.96
CA ALA A 827 1.96 -21.36 -5.02
C ALA A 827 1.27 -20.41 -6.01
N LEU A 828 0.52 -20.93 -6.97
CA LEU A 828 -0.35 -20.14 -7.84
C LEU A 828 -1.66 -19.75 -7.14
N ASP A 829 -2.11 -20.59 -6.22
CA ASP A 829 -3.33 -20.42 -5.42
C ASP A 829 -3.09 -20.91 -3.98
N THR A 830 -4.04 -20.68 -3.09
CA THR A 830 -3.88 -21.00 -1.67
C THR A 830 -3.69 -22.49 -1.39
N GLN A 831 -4.21 -23.39 -2.22
CA GLN A 831 -4.18 -24.83 -1.95
C GLN A 831 -2.94 -25.53 -2.50
N ALA A 832 -2.23 -24.89 -3.44
CA ALA A 832 -1.09 -25.45 -4.16
C ALA A 832 0.03 -26.06 -3.28
N LEU A 833 0.23 -25.56 -2.06
CA LEU A 833 1.27 -26.05 -1.14
C LEU A 833 0.71 -26.77 0.10
N SER A 834 -0.60 -26.99 0.22
CA SER A 834 -1.24 -27.50 1.43
C SER A 834 -0.78 -28.91 1.84
N GLY A 835 -0.30 -29.73 0.90
CA GLY A 835 0.29 -31.06 1.18
C GLY A 835 1.82 -31.10 1.14
N VAL A 836 2.47 -29.98 0.84
CA VAL A 836 3.94 -29.89 0.68
C VAL A 836 4.57 -29.19 1.88
N ARG A 837 3.90 -28.16 2.41
CA ARG A 837 4.39 -27.31 3.49
C ARG A 837 3.39 -27.27 4.64
N PRO A 838 3.48 -28.19 5.62
CA PRO A 838 2.53 -28.28 6.73
C PRO A 838 2.37 -26.98 7.54
N ILE A 839 3.47 -26.24 7.76
CA ILE A 839 3.44 -24.94 8.46
C ILE A 839 2.64 -23.89 7.68
N LEU A 840 2.81 -23.81 6.35
CA LEU A 840 2.05 -22.88 5.51
C LEU A 840 0.58 -23.29 5.43
N ALA A 841 0.30 -24.59 5.30
CA ALA A 841 -1.06 -25.13 5.29
C ALA A 841 -1.83 -24.76 6.57
N MET A 842 -1.16 -24.88 7.71
CA MET A 842 -1.74 -24.50 9.00
C MET A 842 -1.91 -22.99 9.13
N ALA A 843 -0.95 -22.19 8.68
CA ALA A 843 -1.08 -20.74 8.67
C ALA A 843 -2.31 -20.28 7.87
N GLN A 844 -2.52 -20.85 6.68
CA GLN A 844 -3.70 -20.57 5.85
C GLN A 844 -5.01 -20.96 6.56
N ARG A 845 -5.05 -22.11 7.25
CA ARG A 845 -6.19 -22.54 8.06
C ARG A 845 -6.52 -21.54 9.17
N LEU A 846 -5.50 -20.90 9.74
CA LEU A 846 -5.62 -19.85 10.77
C LEU A 846 -5.90 -18.45 10.20
N GLY A 847 -6.01 -18.30 8.89
CA GLY A 847 -6.37 -17.05 8.24
C GLY A 847 -5.21 -16.21 7.69
N PHE A 848 -3.97 -16.71 7.71
CA PHE A 848 -2.85 -16.09 6.99
C PHE A 848 -3.04 -16.21 5.47
N GLU A 849 -2.28 -15.44 4.70
CA GLU A 849 -2.31 -15.39 3.21
C GLU A 849 -3.63 -14.89 2.59
N ARG A 850 -4.60 -14.48 3.40
CA ARG A 850 -5.87 -13.90 2.93
C ARG A 850 -6.25 -12.65 3.72
N SER A 851 -7.12 -11.83 3.14
CA SER A 851 -7.78 -10.76 3.90
C SER A 851 -8.92 -11.36 4.73
N LEU A 852 -9.06 -10.89 5.97
CA LEU A 852 -10.17 -11.27 6.84
C LEU A 852 -11.25 -10.20 6.77
N ARG A 853 -12.48 -10.60 6.45
CA ARG A 853 -13.67 -9.74 6.52
C ARG A 853 -14.16 -9.71 7.97
N LEU A 854 -14.44 -8.51 8.49
CA LEU A 854 -14.86 -8.28 9.88
C LEU A 854 -16.32 -7.82 9.95
N ASP A 855 -17.08 -7.92 8.87
CA ASP A 855 -18.46 -7.47 8.75
C ASP A 855 -19.49 -8.46 9.31
N GLY A 856 -19.04 -9.62 9.79
CA GLY A 856 -19.95 -10.64 10.34
C GLY A 856 -20.92 -11.23 9.31
N GLY A 857 -20.62 -11.08 8.01
CA GLY A 857 -21.51 -11.49 6.91
C GLY A 857 -22.72 -10.57 6.71
N LEU A 858 -22.70 -9.36 7.28
CA LEU A 858 -23.81 -8.42 7.19
C LEU A 858 -23.77 -7.55 5.93
N LEU A 859 -22.61 -7.35 5.31
CA LEU A 859 -22.53 -6.58 4.07
C LEU A 859 -22.92 -7.44 2.85
N PRO A 860 -23.56 -6.86 1.82
CA PRO A 860 -23.89 -7.59 0.59
C PRO A 860 -22.64 -8.19 -0.08
N LEU A 861 -22.83 -9.30 -0.81
CA LEU A 861 -21.73 -9.96 -1.53
C LEU A 861 -21.08 -9.04 -2.57
N GLU A 862 -21.89 -8.18 -3.19
CA GLU A 862 -21.52 -7.18 -4.19
C GLU A 862 -21.01 -5.85 -3.61
N TYR A 863 -20.77 -5.78 -2.29
CA TYR A 863 -20.24 -4.56 -1.66
C TYR A 863 -18.91 -4.12 -2.31
N ASP A 864 -18.78 -2.83 -2.61
CA ASP A 864 -17.57 -2.21 -3.17
C ASP A 864 -16.47 -2.12 -2.10
N TRP A 865 -15.84 -3.27 -1.82
CA TRP A 865 -14.72 -3.38 -0.91
C TRP A 865 -13.49 -2.70 -1.49
N ARG A 866 -12.97 -1.72 -0.75
CA ARG A 866 -11.77 -0.97 -1.11
C ARG A 866 -10.61 -1.43 -0.24
N SER A 867 -9.40 -1.31 -0.78
CA SER A 867 -8.20 -1.54 0.01
C SER A 867 -8.22 -0.66 1.27
N TRP A 868 -7.89 -1.26 2.42
CA TRP A 868 -7.82 -0.61 3.72
C TRP A 868 -9.14 -0.17 4.36
N ASP A 869 -10.27 -0.64 3.84
CA ASP A 869 -11.56 -0.57 4.53
C ASP A 869 -11.45 -1.11 5.96
N ALA A 870 -12.04 -0.42 6.93
CA ALA A 870 -11.89 -0.68 8.36
C ALA A 870 -12.48 -2.03 8.81
N LEU A 871 -13.51 -2.54 8.11
CA LEU A 871 -14.05 -3.89 8.34
C LEU A 871 -13.26 -4.98 7.58
N GLN A 872 -11.99 -4.71 7.24
CA GLN A 872 -11.08 -5.67 6.62
C GLN A 872 -9.72 -5.63 7.32
N ALA A 873 -9.24 -6.80 7.74
CA ALA A 873 -7.87 -6.96 8.21
C ALA A 873 -6.89 -7.03 7.04
N GLY A 874 -5.72 -6.41 7.21
CA GLY A 874 -4.59 -6.53 6.29
C GLY A 874 -4.09 -7.98 6.23
N VAL A 875 -3.49 -8.38 5.10
CA VAL A 875 -3.07 -9.76 4.88
C VAL A 875 -1.80 -10.08 5.66
N ALA A 876 -1.86 -11.02 6.60
CA ALA A 876 -0.65 -11.59 7.19
C ALA A 876 0.02 -12.54 6.18
N GLY A 877 1.05 -12.04 5.49
CA GLY A 877 1.67 -12.72 4.35
C GLY A 877 3.07 -13.26 4.65
N PHE A 878 3.45 -14.33 3.96
CA PHE A 878 4.80 -14.90 3.93
C PHE A 878 5.63 -14.26 2.83
N ASP A 879 6.91 -14.04 3.12
CA ASP A 879 7.89 -13.68 2.10
C ASP A 879 8.21 -14.93 1.24
N PRO A 880 8.52 -14.76 -0.06
CA PRO A 880 8.82 -15.91 -0.94
C PRO A 880 10.03 -16.72 -0.47
N ILE A 881 9.88 -18.00 -0.14
CA ILE A 881 11.00 -18.86 0.30
C ILE A 881 11.79 -19.33 -0.92
N GLY A 882 13.03 -18.88 -1.12
CA GLY A 882 13.91 -19.33 -2.22
C GLY A 882 14.90 -20.43 -1.82
N SER A 883 15.22 -20.51 -0.53
CA SER A 883 16.30 -21.33 0.03
C SER A 883 15.91 -22.00 1.34
N ARG A 884 16.71 -22.98 1.77
CA ARG A 884 16.56 -23.62 3.10
C ARG A 884 16.73 -22.63 4.24
N HIS A 885 17.66 -21.68 4.12
CA HIS A 885 17.85 -20.68 5.16
C HIS A 885 16.61 -19.80 5.34
N GLU A 886 15.99 -19.36 4.25
CA GLU A 886 14.73 -18.60 4.32
C GLU A 886 13.58 -19.44 4.90
N LEU A 887 13.53 -20.75 4.63
CA LEU A 887 12.58 -21.64 5.29
C LEU A 887 12.80 -21.68 6.81
N ARG A 888 14.06 -21.81 7.25
CA ARG A 888 14.41 -21.80 8.68
C ARG A 888 14.03 -20.48 9.35
N GLN A 889 14.25 -19.35 8.68
CA GLN A 889 13.84 -18.02 9.16
C GLN A 889 12.31 -17.88 9.23
N MET A 890 11.59 -18.43 8.24
CA MET A 890 10.12 -18.49 8.25
C MET A 890 9.61 -19.27 9.46
N ALA A 891 10.19 -20.43 9.76
CA ALA A 891 9.77 -21.27 10.89
C ALA A 891 9.85 -20.58 12.26
N ILE A 892 10.65 -19.51 12.39
CA ILE A 892 10.79 -18.71 13.60
C ILE A 892 10.18 -17.30 13.49
N GLY A 893 9.38 -17.04 12.44
CA GLY A 893 8.58 -15.82 12.28
C GLY A 893 9.33 -14.60 11.74
N LEU A 894 10.46 -14.78 11.05
CA LEU A 894 11.28 -13.68 10.51
C LEU A 894 11.07 -13.41 9.01
N ARG A 895 10.24 -14.20 8.32
CA ARG A 895 9.98 -14.11 6.87
C ARG A 895 8.48 -13.96 6.58
N MET A 896 7.85 -13.07 7.31
CA MET A 896 6.41 -12.77 7.21
C MET A 896 6.08 -11.50 7.97
N GLN A 897 4.88 -10.99 7.73
CA GLN A 897 4.27 -9.91 8.48
C GLN A 897 2.94 -10.36 9.05
N ALA A 898 2.65 -9.94 10.27
CA ALA A 898 1.42 -10.30 10.97
C ALA A 898 0.82 -9.08 11.67
N THR A 899 -0.46 -9.20 12.00
CA THR A 899 -1.15 -8.24 12.87
C THR A 899 -1.43 -8.87 14.23
N PRO A 900 -1.63 -8.05 15.28
CA PRO A 900 -2.16 -8.53 16.55
C PRO A 900 -3.41 -9.41 16.38
N LEU A 901 -4.35 -9.03 15.51
CA LEU A 901 -5.52 -9.88 15.24
C LEU A 901 -5.13 -11.29 14.76
N HIS A 902 -4.25 -11.43 13.76
CA HIS A 902 -3.83 -12.76 13.28
C HIS A 902 -3.14 -13.58 14.38
N MET A 903 -2.30 -12.95 15.20
CA MET A 903 -1.61 -13.65 16.27
C MET A 903 -2.54 -14.03 17.44
N ALA A 904 -3.56 -13.22 17.72
CA ALA A 904 -4.61 -13.55 18.68
C ALA A 904 -5.48 -14.71 18.17
N LEU A 905 -5.83 -14.73 16.88
CA LEU A 905 -6.54 -15.86 16.25
C LEU A 905 -5.72 -17.14 16.32
N ALA A 906 -4.42 -17.08 16.04
CA ALA A 906 -3.54 -18.25 16.11
C ALA A 906 -3.46 -18.83 17.54
N ALA A 907 -3.29 -17.98 18.56
CA ALA A 907 -3.26 -18.41 19.95
C ALA A 907 -4.63 -18.91 20.43
N GLY A 908 -5.70 -18.15 20.14
CA GLY A 908 -7.07 -18.52 20.49
C GLY A 908 -7.50 -19.84 19.86
N ALA A 909 -7.09 -20.12 18.62
CA ALA A 909 -7.40 -21.39 17.95
C ALA A 909 -6.79 -22.61 18.66
N VAL A 910 -5.63 -22.46 19.32
CA VAL A 910 -5.06 -23.53 20.15
C VAL A 910 -5.92 -23.79 21.39
N GLY A 911 -6.38 -22.73 22.05
CA GLY A 911 -7.30 -22.83 23.20
C GLY A 911 -8.64 -23.46 22.79
N GLU A 912 -9.21 -22.99 21.68
CA GLU A 912 -10.52 -23.41 21.17
C GLU A 912 -10.51 -24.79 20.47
N GLY A 913 -9.38 -25.18 19.87
CA GLY A 913 -9.24 -26.40 19.07
C GLY A 913 -9.69 -26.29 17.60
N ARG A 914 -10.13 -25.10 17.19
CA ARG A 914 -10.60 -24.78 15.85
C ARG A 914 -10.18 -23.37 15.46
N ALA A 915 -10.12 -23.10 14.17
CA ALA A 915 -9.95 -21.75 13.66
C ALA A 915 -11.09 -20.83 14.14
N ILE A 916 -10.80 -19.53 14.23
CA ILE A 916 -11.74 -18.52 14.70
C ILE A 916 -12.04 -17.57 13.53
N ASN A 917 -13.32 -17.28 13.29
CA ASN A 917 -13.76 -16.31 12.29
C ASN A 917 -14.04 -14.97 12.99
N PRO A 918 -13.13 -13.97 12.90
CA PRO A 918 -13.31 -12.72 13.63
C PRO A 918 -14.43 -11.86 13.04
N ARG A 919 -15.11 -11.09 13.89
CA ARG A 919 -16.05 -10.05 13.47
C ARG A 919 -15.94 -8.81 14.36
N LEU A 920 -16.24 -7.66 13.74
CA LEU A 920 -16.29 -6.36 14.37
C LEU A 920 -17.69 -5.74 14.28
N LEU A 921 -18.41 -6.01 13.19
CA LEU A 921 -19.81 -5.62 13.03
C LEU A 921 -20.71 -6.70 13.65
N LEU A 922 -21.44 -6.34 14.69
CA LEU A 922 -22.31 -7.23 15.46
C LEU A 922 -23.75 -7.19 14.93
N ALA A 923 -24.24 -6.00 14.57
CA ALA A 923 -25.56 -5.83 13.97
C ALA A 923 -25.59 -4.67 12.98
N LEU A 924 -26.47 -4.74 11.98
CA LEU A 924 -26.73 -3.71 10.98
C LEU A 924 -28.21 -3.68 10.61
N ASP A 925 -28.86 -2.54 10.81
CA ASP A 925 -30.27 -2.28 10.47
C ASP A 925 -31.24 -3.35 11.01
N GLY A 926 -31.03 -3.75 12.26
CA GLY A 926 -31.85 -4.76 12.93
C GLY A 926 -31.50 -6.21 12.60
N ARG A 927 -30.51 -6.47 11.74
CA ARG A 927 -29.97 -7.82 11.47
C ARG A 927 -28.73 -8.08 12.31
N GLU A 928 -28.69 -9.23 12.96
CA GLU A 928 -27.52 -9.66 13.73
C GLU A 928 -26.55 -10.47 12.88
N ALA A 929 -25.26 -10.31 13.16
CA ALA A 929 -24.20 -11.12 12.56
C ALA A 929 -24.31 -12.57 13.04
N GLN A 930 -24.11 -13.52 12.13
CA GLN A 930 -24.11 -14.94 12.49
C GLN A 930 -22.73 -15.37 13.00
N ILE A 931 -22.71 -16.17 14.08
CA ILE A 931 -21.49 -16.83 14.53
C ILE A 931 -21.22 -17.99 13.59
N GLN A 932 -20.10 -17.93 12.87
CA GLN A 932 -19.67 -19.02 11.98
C GLN A 932 -18.56 -19.81 12.66
N PRO A 933 -18.79 -21.09 13.03
CA PRO A 933 -17.73 -21.92 13.60
C PRO A 933 -16.61 -22.11 12.57
N GLY A 934 -15.36 -21.91 12.98
CA GLY A 934 -14.23 -22.20 12.13
C GLY A 934 -13.91 -23.70 12.06
N ALA A 935 -13.07 -24.07 11.09
CA ALA A 935 -12.66 -25.44 10.87
C ALA A 935 -11.81 -25.98 12.03
N TRP A 936 -11.99 -27.25 12.38
CA TRP A 936 -11.15 -27.94 13.36
C TRP A 936 -9.67 -27.91 12.97
N LEU A 937 -8.79 -27.76 13.96
CA LEU A 937 -7.35 -27.82 13.71
C LEU A 937 -6.89 -29.24 13.39
N ASP A 938 -7.57 -30.27 13.91
CA ASP A 938 -7.34 -31.69 13.61
C ASP A 938 -5.87 -32.14 13.83
N VAL A 939 -5.29 -31.67 14.93
CA VAL A 939 -3.92 -31.98 15.40
C VAL A 939 -3.91 -32.10 16.93
N ARG A 940 -2.83 -32.67 17.49
CA ARG A 940 -2.64 -32.67 18.95
C ARG A 940 -2.36 -31.26 19.47
N LEU A 941 -3.02 -30.89 20.55
CA LEU A 941 -2.91 -29.55 21.15
C LEU A 941 -2.33 -29.58 22.57
N ASP A 942 -2.33 -30.74 23.23
CA ASP A 942 -1.88 -30.91 24.62
C ASP A 942 -0.42 -30.45 24.82
N ARG A 943 0.48 -30.86 23.91
CA ARG A 943 1.91 -30.46 23.95
C ARG A 943 2.10 -28.95 23.73
N ILE A 944 1.29 -28.36 22.84
CA ILE A 944 1.33 -26.92 22.54
C ILE A 944 0.81 -26.12 23.73
N ARG A 945 -0.34 -26.50 24.29
CA ARG A 945 -0.92 -25.89 25.50
C ARG A 945 0.04 -25.95 26.68
N ALA A 946 0.65 -27.12 26.93
CA ALA A 946 1.66 -27.27 27.97
C ALA A 946 2.85 -26.30 27.77
N GLY A 947 3.36 -26.20 26.55
CA GLY A 947 4.47 -25.29 26.24
C GLY A 947 4.11 -23.81 26.42
N LEU A 948 2.91 -23.41 26.02
CA LEU A 948 2.44 -22.02 26.16
C LEU A 948 2.10 -21.64 27.61
N HIS A 949 1.65 -22.60 28.42
CA HIS A 949 1.53 -22.41 29.87
C HIS A 949 2.91 -22.23 30.50
N GLY A 950 3.87 -23.09 30.13
CA GLY A 950 5.25 -23.03 30.61
C GLY A 950 5.93 -21.69 30.37
N VAL A 951 5.64 -21.01 29.24
CA VAL A 951 6.14 -19.65 28.95
C VAL A 951 5.78 -18.65 30.05
N VAL A 952 4.57 -18.74 30.58
CA VAL A 952 3.98 -17.78 31.54
C VAL A 952 4.38 -18.13 32.98
N THR A 953 4.56 -19.41 33.30
CA THR A 953 4.85 -19.85 34.68
C THR A 953 6.33 -19.82 35.03
N HIS A 954 7.20 -20.28 34.13
CA HIS A 954 8.66 -20.37 34.38
C HIS A 954 9.53 -20.04 33.16
N GLY A 955 8.92 -19.75 32.01
CA GLY A 955 9.60 -19.44 30.77
C GLY A 955 9.75 -17.94 30.51
N THR A 956 9.78 -17.59 29.22
CA THR A 956 10.17 -16.23 28.76
C THR A 956 9.24 -15.08 29.19
N ALA A 957 8.00 -15.34 29.63
CA ALA A 957 7.07 -14.32 30.11
C ALA A 957 6.87 -14.36 31.64
N ALA A 958 7.52 -15.28 32.36
CA ALA A 958 7.29 -15.48 33.79
C ALA A 958 7.51 -14.21 34.61
N GLY A 959 8.50 -13.38 34.25
CA GLY A 959 8.76 -12.10 34.90
C GLY A 959 7.55 -11.15 34.94
N ALA A 960 6.72 -11.14 33.89
CA ALA A 960 5.55 -10.26 33.80
C ALA A 960 4.34 -10.75 34.63
N PHE A 961 4.29 -12.04 34.98
CA PHE A 961 3.13 -12.68 35.62
C PHE A 961 3.45 -13.38 36.96
N ARG A 962 4.67 -13.18 37.50
CA ARG A 962 5.11 -13.78 38.76
C ARG A 962 4.49 -13.15 40.01
N ALA A 963 4.02 -11.91 39.92
CA ALA A 963 3.51 -11.19 41.08
C ALA A 963 2.27 -11.89 41.68
N PRO A 964 2.04 -11.79 43.01
CA PRO A 964 0.94 -12.47 43.69
C PRO A 964 -0.45 -12.14 43.11
N GLU A 965 -0.63 -10.92 42.61
CA GLU A 965 -1.87 -10.47 41.95
C GLU A 965 -2.29 -11.32 40.75
N PHE A 966 -1.36 -12.06 40.12
CA PHE A 966 -1.65 -12.96 39.02
C PHE A 966 -1.86 -14.41 39.44
N GLU A 967 -1.79 -14.77 40.73
CA GLU A 967 -1.91 -16.17 41.18
C GLU A 967 -3.22 -16.83 40.75
N ARG A 968 -4.34 -16.10 40.76
CA ARG A 968 -5.64 -16.62 40.29
C ARG A 968 -5.73 -16.73 38.76
N LEU A 969 -4.99 -15.89 38.03
CA LEU A 969 -5.02 -15.85 36.57
C LEU A 969 -4.07 -16.88 35.95
N ARG A 970 -2.93 -17.12 36.60
CA ARG A 970 -1.81 -17.91 36.07
C ARG A 970 -2.20 -19.31 35.62
N PRO A 971 -3.02 -20.10 36.36
CA PRO A 971 -3.42 -21.45 35.92
C PRO A 971 -4.20 -21.48 34.61
N GLY A 972 -4.94 -20.42 34.31
CA GLY A 972 -5.72 -20.29 33.08
C GLY A 972 -5.02 -19.48 31.99
N LEU A 973 -3.79 -19.00 32.21
CA LEU A 973 -3.08 -18.10 31.30
C LEU A 973 -2.03 -18.83 30.47
N PHE A 974 -2.16 -18.72 29.15
CA PHE A 974 -1.28 -19.34 28.17
C PHE A 974 -0.72 -18.26 27.25
N GLY A 975 0.57 -18.32 26.90
CA GLY A 975 1.13 -17.29 26.03
C GLY A 975 2.47 -17.63 25.39
N LYS A 976 2.88 -16.76 24.46
CA LYS A 976 4.16 -16.82 23.77
C LYS A 976 4.74 -15.42 23.60
N THR A 977 6.02 -15.28 23.91
CA THR A 977 6.79 -14.07 23.58
C THR A 977 7.38 -14.16 22.16
N GLY A 978 7.58 -13.00 21.54
CA GLY A 978 8.27 -12.85 20.27
C GLY A 978 9.19 -11.64 20.27
N THR A 979 10.30 -11.77 19.57
CA THR A 979 11.25 -10.70 19.29
C THR A 979 11.73 -10.89 17.86
N ALA A 980 11.57 -9.87 17.02
CA ALA A 980 12.05 -9.83 15.65
C ALA A 980 13.00 -8.62 15.50
N PRO A 981 14.28 -8.81 15.15
CA PRO A 981 15.23 -7.71 15.01
C PRO A 981 14.82 -6.77 13.87
N VAL A 982 14.96 -5.46 14.08
CA VAL A 982 14.62 -4.43 13.07
C VAL A 982 15.62 -3.26 13.12
N GLY A 983 16.00 -2.72 11.95
CA GLY A 983 16.78 -1.48 11.87
C GLY A 983 18.22 -1.56 12.43
N ASP A 984 18.64 -0.47 13.09
CA ASP A 984 19.97 -0.29 13.69
C ASP A 984 20.22 -1.22 14.89
N ALA A 985 21.50 -1.41 15.25
CA ALA A 985 21.93 -2.35 16.28
C ALA A 985 21.18 -2.16 17.61
N GLY A 986 20.43 -3.19 18.03
CA GLY A 986 19.78 -3.26 19.34
C GLY A 986 18.26 -3.08 19.36
N GLN A 987 17.62 -2.66 18.26
CA GLN A 987 16.16 -2.53 18.19
C GLN A 987 15.46 -3.79 17.65
N ALA A 988 14.27 -4.05 18.17
CA ALA A 988 13.42 -5.16 17.77
C ALA A 988 11.94 -4.77 17.79
N THR A 989 11.15 -5.46 16.97
CA THR A 989 9.70 -5.57 17.20
C THR A 989 9.45 -6.70 18.21
N VAL A 990 8.75 -6.37 19.29
CA VAL A 990 8.46 -7.28 20.39
C VAL A 990 6.99 -7.62 20.45
N TRP A 991 6.68 -8.85 20.82
CA TRP A 991 5.33 -9.41 20.81
C TRP A 991 5.05 -10.24 22.06
N PHE A 992 3.78 -10.26 22.45
CA PHE A 992 3.22 -11.26 23.35
C PHE A 992 1.81 -11.62 22.87
N THR A 993 1.54 -12.91 22.69
CA THR A 993 0.23 -13.43 22.27
C THR A 993 -0.18 -14.60 23.12
N GLY A 994 -1.47 -14.84 23.32
CA GLY A 994 -1.95 -15.87 24.22
C GLY A 994 -3.46 -15.92 24.33
N TRP A 995 -3.92 -16.72 25.29
CA TRP A 995 -5.32 -16.73 25.72
C TRP A 995 -5.44 -16.95 27.22
N LEU A 996 -6.64 -16.65 27.72
CA LEU A 996 -7.07 -16.88 29.08
C LEU A 996 -8.29 -17.80 29.06
N GLU A 997 -8.25 -18.87 29.86
CA GLU A 997 -9.36 -19.81 30.00
C GLU A 997 -10.56 -19.18 30.74
N PRO A 998 -11.79 -19.64 30.43
CA PRO A 998 -12.99 -19.26 31.17
C PRO A 998 -12.84 -19.41 32.68
N GLY A 999 -13.47 -18.53 33.45
CA GLY A 999 -13.46 -18.57 34.91
C GLY A 999 -12.19 -18.04 35.58
N SER A 1000 -11.14 -17.71 34.80
CA SER A 1000 -9.92 -17.13 35.36
C SER A 1000 -10.14 -15.69 35.89
N LEU A 1001 -11.00 -14.93 35.23
CA LEU A 1001 -11.41 -13.58 35.65
C LEU A 1001 -12.82 -13.65 36.28
N PRO A 1002 -13.10 -12.87 37.35
CA PRO A 1002 -14.43 -12.80 37.95
C PRO A 1002 -15.52 -12.46 36.92
N GLY A 1003 -16.60 -13.24 36.89
CA GLY A 1003 -17.72 -13.06 35.96
C GLY A 1003 -17.42 -13.32 34.47
N GLN A 1004 -16.18 -13.69 34.11
CA GLN A 1004 -15.82 -13.95 32.72
C GLN A 1004 -15.90 -15.44 32.40
N ASN A 1005 -16.98 -15.84 31.74
CA ASN A 1005 -17.20 -17.23 31.32
C ASN A 1005 -16.72 -17.54 29.91
N ARG A 1006 -16.11 -16.56 29.22
CA ARG A 1006 -15.60 -16.72 27.85
C ARG A 1006 -14.10 -16.93 27.85
N ARG A 1007 -13.62 -17.70 26.87
CA ARG A 1007 -12.20 -17.79 26.57
C ARG A 1007 -11.78 -16.54 25.81
N LEU A 1008 -10.76 -15.85 26.31
CA LEU A 1008 -10.29 -14.59 25.74
C LEU A 1008 -8.93 -14.78 25.11
N ALA A 1009 -8.78 -14.47 23.82
CA ALA A 1009 -7.48 -14.45 23.15
C ALA A 1009 -6.98 -13.02 22.99
N PHE A 1010 -5.68 -12.82 23.11
CA PHE A 1010 -5.05 -11.51 23.03
C PHE A 1010 -3.74 -11.56 22.25
N ALA A 1011 -3.36 -10.42 21.70
CA ALA A 1011 -2.01 -10.19 21.21
C ALA A 1011 -1.64 -8.72 21.33
N ALA A 1012 -0.41 -8.46 21.76
CA ALA A 1012 0.19 -7.13 21.84
C ALA A 1012 1.53 -7.10 21.10
N PHE A 1013 1.83 -5.97 20.46
CA PHE A 1013 3.13 -5.73 19.86
C PHE A 1013 3.60 -4.29 20.03
N VAL A 1014 4.91 -4.09 19.98
CA VAL A 1014 5.58 -2.78 19.95
C VAL A 1014 6.77 -2.86 18.99
N SER A 1015 6.86 -1.95 18.01
CA SER A 1015 8.04 -1.81 17.15
C SER A 1015 9.12 -0.95 17.81
N ARG A 1016 10.37 -1.08 17.34
CA ARG A 1016 11.50 -0.25 17.80
C ARG A 1016 11.66 -0.25 19.33
N SER A 1017 11.58 -1.45 19.91
CA SER A 1017 11.85 -1.72 21.32
C SER A 1017 13.30 -2.12 21.50
N GLU A 1018 13.94 -1.62 22.55
CA GLU A 1018 15.30 -2.05 22.98
C GLU A 1018 15.25 -3.24 23.96
N ALA A 1019 14.05 -3.62 24.40
CA ALA A 1019 13.79 -4.74 25.31
C ALA A 1019 13.23 -5.96 24.56
N THR A 1020 13.02 -7.07 25.25
CA THR A 1020 12.43 -8.31 24.68
C THR A 1020 10.90 -8.36 24.79
N GLY A 1021 10.27 -9.35 24.12
CA GLY A 1021 8.84 -9.65 24.25
C GLY A 1021 8.36 -9.85 25.70
N GLY A 1022 9.16 -10.50 26.54
CA GLY A 1022 8.83 -10.73 27.96
C GLY A 1022 8.95 -9.49 28.83
N GLU A 1023 9.82 -8.54 28.47
CA GLU A 1023 10.12 -7.34 29.26
C GLU A 1023 9.31 -6.11 28.83
N HIS A 1024 8.65 -6.16 27.67
CA HIS A 1024 7.93 -5.00 27.14
C HIS A 1024 6.54 -5.34 26.61
N ALA A 1025 6.37 -6.36 25.76
CA ALA A 1025 5.06 -6.71 25.23
C ALA A 1025 4.17 -7.47 26.23
N ALA A 1026 4.72 -8.42 26.99
CA ALA A 1026 3.97 -9.15 28.02
C ALA A 1026 3.43 -8.24 29.14
N PRO A 1027 4.18 -7.24 29.65
CA PRO A 1027 3.67 -6.25 30.60
C PRO A 1027 2.43 -5.47 30.12
N ILE A 1028 2.25 -5.26 28.81
CA ILE A 1028 1.04 -4.61 28.27
C ILE A 1028 -0.20 -5.47 28.59
N VAL A 1029 -0.12 -6.77 28.30
CA VAL A 1029 -1.20 -7.70 28.59
C VAL A 1029 -1.37 -7.90 30.10
N ALA A 1030 -0.29 -7.97 30.87
CA ALA A 1030 -0.35 -8.06 32.32
C ALA A 1030 -1.13 -6.86 32.93
N ALA A 1031 -0.82 -5.64 32.48
CA ALA A 1031 -1.51 -4.43 32.93
C ALA A 1031 -3.00 -4.43 32.54
N LEU A 1032 -3.35 -4.92 31.35
CA LEU A 1032 -4.74 -5.06 30.93
C LEU A 1032 -5.49 -6.08 31.81
N LEU A 1033 -4.94 -7.30 31.95
CA LEU A 1033 -5.57 -8.37 32.73
C LEU A 1033 -5.75 -7.99 34.20
N ARG A 1034 -4.77 -7.28 34.79
CA ARG A 1034 -4.91 -6.74 36.14
C ARG A 1034 -6.04 -5.72 36.24
N SER A 1035 -6.15 -4.82 35.28
CA SER A 1035 -7.24 -3.83 35.24
C SER A 1035 -8.61 -4.50 35.11
N MET A 1036 -8.68 -5.62 34.39
CA MET A 1036 -9.90 -6.43 34.28
C MET A 1036 -10.21 -7.17 35.59
N ALA A 1037 -9.21 -7.69 36.29
CA ALA A 1037 -9.37 -8.40 37.56
C ALA A 1037 -9.79 -7.49 38.73
N GLN A 1038 -9.43 -6.21 38.68
CA GLN A 1038 -9.76 -5.21 39.71
C GLN A 1038 -11.18 -4.63 39.58
N LYS A 1039 -11.85 -4.82 38.44
CA LYS A 1039 -13.24 -4.37 38.29
C LYS A 1039 -14.15 -5.28 39.15
N PRO A 1040 -14.96 -4.73 40.07
CA PRO A 1040 -15.95 -5.52 40.81
C PRO A 1040 -16.96 -6.14 39.84
N GLU A 1041 -17.47 -7.34 40.16
CA GLU A 1041 -18.50 -8.03 39.37
C GLU A 1041 -19.63 -7.06 39.00
N GLN A 1042 -19.84 -6.84 37.70
CA GLN A 1042 -21.12 -6.34 37.21
C GLN A 1042 -22.13 -7.48 37.38
N LYS A 1043 -22.77 -7.55 38.54
CA LYS A 1043 -23.96 -8.37 38.73
C LYS A 1043 -25.10 -7.81 37.87
N GLY A 1044 -25.46 -8.55 36.82
CA GLY A 1044 -26.72 -8.42 36.10
C GLY A 1044 -26.75 -7.40 34.96
N LYS A 1045 -26.83 -7.91 33.72
CA LYS A 1045 -27.95 -7.65 32.80
C LYS A 1045 -27.97 -8.72 31.72
#